data_AF-A0A7C9AQL9-F1
#
_entry.id   AF-A0A7C9AQL9-F1
#
_cell.length_a   1.000
_cell.length_b   1.000
_cell.length_c   1.000
_cell.angle_alpha   90.00
_cell.angle_beta   90.00
_cell.angle_gamma   90.00
#
_symmetry.space_group_name_H-M   'P 1'
#
loop_
_entity.id
_entity.type
_entity.pdbx_description
1 polymer ?
#
loop_
_entity_poly.entity_id
_entity_poly.type
_entity_poly.pdbx_seq_one_letter_code
_entity_poly.pdbx_strand_id
1 'polypeptide(L)'
;TYNNYGLEVLKRARSLGMLDEGYVWIATNWLTDVMDTNSPFPSGMLSDIQGLLTLRVHTPNSQLRRNFMARWSGLVRKENANGSLGLNTYGLYAYDTVWILAHALDAYFDQGGKISFSKDSMLSQMKDGGLHLDAMSVFDGGKDLLSSIRQVNITGLTGAIQFDPDRNLINPAFDIINVIGTGLHTVGHWSNFSGLSAQPLEVLISKPSNQSNPSQQLSAVIWPGQTTVKPRGWVFPHNGKLLRIGVPKRVDYREFVLYSESTDSFAGYCIDVFTAAVNLLPYGVPYKLIPYGNGKNNPRLTELLEKMSAGVFDAVIGDITITTNRTRMADFTQPYIESGLVVVAPVKRTESNAWVFLKPFTPMMWCITGTFFVIVGAVVWILEHRFNDEFRGPPRQQVMTLLWFSCSTWFFSQRENTVSALGRLVLIIWLFVVLIINSSYTASLTSMLTVQQLSSPIKGIQSLIESNEPIGYQENSFAQNYLHDELSIPESRLVALRSEAEYAEALRKGPKNGGVAAVVDERGYMELFLSTRCEFTIVGQEFTKNGWGFAFPRDSPLSADMSTAILKLSENGDLQRIHDKWLMRSACSSQETKLAVNRLDLKSFWGLFLICAVACFLALVVYLGLMVRQFMRHCPPEAEEAEGSGPTPRSSRLQTFLSFADEKEEVVKTRSNSRQLEKASTGSSTLRHASNRTIDFSLNVSRITNLELSPSQSDGLQQ
;
A
#
# COMPACT_ATOMS: atom_id res chain seq x y z
N THR A 1 -53.49 12.41 -39.89
CA THR A 1 -52.78 13.60 -39.39
C THR A 1 -52.01 13.19 -38.16
N TYR A 2 -50.67 13.24 -38.21
CA TYR A 2 -49.85 12.97 -37.02
C TYR A 2 -49.96 14.14 -36.05
N ASN A 3 -50.03 13.83 -34.76
CA ASN A 3 -50.08 14.85 -33.72
C ASN A 3 -48.66 15.38 -33.47
N ASN A 4 -48.47 16.69 -33.61
CA ASN A 4 -47.14 17.33 -33.50
C ASN A 4 -46.64 17.49 -32.06
N TYR A 5 -47.35 16.94 -31.06
CA TYR A 5 -47.00 17.06 -29.64
C TYR A 5 -45.58 16.61 -29.33
N GLY A 6 -45.08 15.56 -29.98
CA GLY A 6 -43.70 15.10 -29.78
C GLY A 6 -42.67 16.19 -30.13
N LEU A 7 -42.89 16.92 -31.22
CA LEU A 7 -42.01 18.02 -31.63
C LEU A 7 -42.15 19.23 -30.69
N GLU A 8 -43.35 19.50 -30.19
CA GLU A 8 -43.58 20.59 -29.22
C GLU A 8 -42.86 20.32 -27.88
N VAL A 9 -42.87 19.06 -27.42
CA VAL A 9 -42.13 18.63 -26.23
C VAL A 9 -40.63 18.85 -26.41
N LEU A 10 -40.07 18.45 -27.55
CA LEU A 10 -38.64 18.62 -27.83
C LEU A 10 -38.24 20.09 -27.93
N LYS A 11 -39.09 20.92 -28.56
CA LYS A 11 -38.89 22.38 -28.58
C LYS A 11 -38.88 22.97 -27.17
N ARG A 12 -39.73 22.48 -26.26
CA ARG A 12 -39.70 22.90 -24.85
C ARG A 12 -38.45 22.38 -24.13
N ALA A 13 -38.07 21.13 -24.36
CA ALA A 13 -36.86 20.53 -23.80
C ALA A 13 -35.60 21.33 -24.17
N ARG A 14 -35.49 21.78 -25.43
CA ARG A 14 -34.44 22.71 -25.87
C ARG A 14 -34.41 23.98 -25.04
N SER A 15 -35.57 24.63 -24.86
CA SER A 15 -35.63 25.88 -24.08
C SER A 15 -35.21 25.71 -22.62
N LEU A 16 -35.20 24.47 -22.12
CA LEU A 16 -34.76 24.09 -20.79
C LEU A 16 -33.32 23.55 -20.74
N GLY A 17 -32.58 23.53 -21.86
CA GLY A 17 -31.22 22.96 -21.94
C GLY A 17 -31.18 21.44 -21.77
N MET A 18 -32.30 20.75 -21.99
CA MET A 18 -32.40 19.28 -21.78
C MET A 18 -31.98 18.48 -23.02
N LEU A 19 -31.42 19.12 -24.04
CA LEU A 19 -30.89 18.49 -25.26
C LEU A 19 -29.37 18.63 -25.38
N ASP A 20 -28.71 19.04 -24.30
CA ASP A 20 -27.26 19.19 -24.21
C ASP A 20 -26.58 17.90 -23.71
N GLU A 21 -25.25 17.92 -23.59
CA GLU A 21 -24.46 16.78 -23.12
C GLU A 21 -24.93 16.28 -21.74
N GLY A 22 -25.09 14.95 -21.62
CA GLY A 22 -25.52 14.28 -20.38
C GLY A 22 -26.98 13.82 -20.37
N TYR A 23 -27.81 14.30 -21.31
CA TYR A 23 -29.19 13.83 -21.47
C TYR A 23 -29.32 12.70 -22.49
N VAL A 24 -30.34 11.85 -22.31
CA VAL A 24 -30.70 10.78 -23.25
C VAL A 24 -32.19 10.88 -23.56
N TRP A 25 -32.51 10.89 -24.85
CA TRP A 25 -33.89 10.91 -25.34
C TRP A 25 -34.13 9.72 -26.27
N ILE A 26 -35.18 8.95 -25.95
CA ILE A 26 -35.64 7.83 -26.75
C ILE A 26 -37.07 8.14 -27.19
N ALA A 27 -37.26 8.36 -28.48
CA ALA A 27 -38.58 8.50 -29.10
C ALA A 27 -39.09 7.13 -29.56
N THR A 28 -40.42 6.95 -29.54
CA THR A 28 -41.05 5.81 -30.21
C THR A 28 -41.10 6.08 -31.73
N ASN A 29 -41.81 5.25 -32.49
CA ASN A 29 -41.84 5.33 -33.95
C ASN A 29 -42.38 6.64 -34.55
N TRP A 30 -43.13 7.42 -33.77
CA TRP A 30 -43.70 8.69 -34.25
C TRP A 30 -42.67 9.62 -34.88
N LEU A 31 -41.43 9.66 -34.35
CA LEU A 31 -40.39 10.56 -34.86
C LEU A 31 -39.95 10.13 -36.27
N THR A 32 -39.73 8.83 -36.47
CA THR A 32 -39.41 8.28 -37.79
C THR A 32 -40.56 8.45 -38.78
N ASP A 33 -41.80 8.26 -38.34
CA ASP A 33 -42.97 8.42 -39.20
C ASP A 33 -43.15 9.87 -39.66
N VAL A 34 -42.91 10.84 -38.76
CA VAL A 34 -42.95 12.27 -39.08
C VAL A 34 -41.82 12.65 -40.04
N MET A 35 -40.60 12.12 -39.84
CA MET A 35 -39.47 12.38 -40.73
C MET A 35 -39.65 11.74 -42.12
N ASP A 36 -40.19 10.52 -42.19
CA ASP A 36 -40.45 9.83 -43.44
C ASP A 36 -41.59 10.48 -44.23
N THR A 37 -42.60 11.02 -43.55
CA THR A 37 -43.72 11.73 -44.18
C THR A 37 -43.31 13.11 -44.70
N ASN A 38 -42.52 13.86 -43.93
CA ASN A 38 -42.13 15.24 -44.24
C ASN A 38 -40.72 15.34 -44.85
N SER A 39 -40.33 14.40 -45.70
CA SER A 39 -39.00 14.40 -46.33
C SER A 39 -38.95 15.36 -47.54
N PRO A 40 -37.99 16.31 -47.63
CA PRO A 40 -36.88 16.55 -46.71
C PRO A 40 -37.32 17.31 -45.44
N PHE A 41 -36.86 16.83 -44.28
CA PHE A 41 -37.26 17.40 -42.99
C PHE A 41 -36.67 18.82 -42.79
N PRO A 42 -37.42 19.78 -42.23
CA PRO A 42 -36.93 21.16 -42.06
C PRO A 42 -35.65 21.26 -41.22
N SER A 43 -34.65 21.98 -41.74
CA SER A 43 -33.33 22.16 -41.10
C SER A 43 -33.38 22.77 -39.70
N GLY A 44 -34.33 23.68 -39.43
CA GLY A 44 -34.53 24.27 -38.11
C GLY A 44 -34.88 23.22 -37.04
N MET A 45 -35.74 22.26 -37.37
CA MET A 45 -36.16 21.19 -36.46
C MET A 45 -35.14 20.05 -36.34
N LEU A 46 -34.31 19.82 -37.36
CA LEU A 46 -33.24 18.80 -37.31
C LEU A 46 -32.29 19.02 -36.13
N SER A 47 -32.02 20.29 -35.83
CA SER A 47 -31.20 20.63 -34.68
C SER A 47 -31.83 20.20 -33.35
N ASP A 48 -33.17 20.19 -33.22
CA ASP A 48 -33.90 19.83 -31.98
C ASP A 48 -33.90 18.32 -31.71
N ILE A 49 -33.62 17.51 -32.73
CA ILE A 49 -33.68 16.05 -32.66
C ILE A 49 -32.30 15.40 -32.79
N GLN A 50 -31.23 16.18 -32.80
CA GLN A 50 -29.86 15.69 -32.94
C GLN A 50 -29.48 14.78 -31.76
N GLY A 51 -28.99 13.57 -32.07
CA GLY A 51 -28.55 12.60 -31.06
C GLY A 51 -29.67 11.84 -30.35
N LEU A 52 -30.92 11.97 -30.83
CA LEU A 52 -32.05 11.18 -30.34
C LEU A 52 -32.02 9.77 -30.92
N LEU A 53 -32.36 8.80 -30.08
CA LEU A 53 -32.66 7.45 -30.51
C LEU A 53 -34.15 7.32 -30.79
N THR A 54 -34.49 6.63 -31.87
CA THR A 54 -35.88 6.36 -32.25
C THR A 54 -36.02 4.96 -32.83
N LEU A 55 -37.21 4.40 -32.72
CA LEU A 55 -37.55 3.11 -33.30
C LEU A 55 -38.20 3.31 -34.67
N ARG A 56 -37.99 2.40 -35.61
CA ARG A 56 -38.77 2.28 -36.84
C ARG A 56 -39.16 0.82 -37.01
N VAL A 57 -40.39 0.54 -37.45
CA VAL A 57 -40.79 -0.84 -37.75
C VAL A 57 -39.99 -1.32 -38.97
N HIS A 58 -39.31 -2.45 -38.83
CA HIS A 58 -38.43 -2.99 -39.87
C HIS A 58 -39.25 -3.34 -41.11
N THR A 59 -38.77 -2.86 -42.26
CA THR A 59 -39.31 -3.23 -43.56
C THR A 59 -38.14 -3.59 -44.46
N PRO A 60 -38.09 -4.80 -45.03
CA PRO A 60 -36.97 -5.24 -45.83
C PRO A 60 -36.81 -4.35 -47.07
N ASN A 61 -35.57 -4.15 -47.50
CA ASN A 61 -35.27 -3.39 -48.72
C ASN A 61 -35.49 -4.25 -49.97
N SER A 62 -36.73 -4.68 -50.20
CA SER A 62 -37.11 -5.52 -51.32
C SER A 62 -37.18 -4.75 -52.64
N GLN A 63 -37.02 -5.45 -53.76
CA GLN A 63 -37.19 -4.83 -55.08
C GLN A 63 -38.62 -4.31 -55.29
N LEU A 64 -39.62 -5.01 -54.75
CA LEU A 64 -41.02 -4.60 -54.76
C LEU A 64 -41.20 -3.23 -54.10
N ARG A 65 -40.62 -3.04 -52.91
CA ARG A 65 -40.65 -1.76 -52.19
C ARG A 65 -39.95 -0.65 -52.96
N ARG A 66 -38.76 -0.89 -53.52
CA ARG A 66 -38.04 0.12 -54.32
C ARG A 66 -38.84 0.56 -55.54
N ASN A 67 -39.42 -0.39 -56.26
CA ASN A 67 -40.27 -0.10 -57.42
C ASN A 67 -41.52 0.69 -57.02
N PHE A 68 -42.16 0.33 -55.90
CA PHE A 68 -43.31 1.07 -55.38
C PHE A 68 -42.95 2.49 -54.98
N MET A 69 -41.85 2.70 -54.25
CA MET A 69 -41.37 4.04 -53.85
C MET A 69 -41.04 4.92 -55.06
N ALA A 70 -40.45 4.35 -56.12
CA ALA A 70 -40.20 5.04 -57.38
C ALA A 70 -41.50 5.44 -58.08
N ARG A 71 -42.52 4.56 -58.07
CA ARG A 71 -43.84 4.87 -58.62
C ARG A 71 -44.56 5.94 -57.80
N TRP A 72 -44.50 5.85 -56.47
CA TRP A 72 -45.12 6.80 -55.54
C TRP A 72 -44.54 8.20 -55.72
N SER A 73 -43.21 8.34 -55.68
CA SER A 73 -42.54 9.62 -55.91
C SER A 73 -42.89 10.23 -57.28
N GLY A 74 -43.04 9.39 -58.31
CA GLY A 74 -43.50 9.80 -59.63
C GLY A 74 -44.94 10.35 -59.66
N LEU A 75 -45.85 9.78 -58.86
CA LEU A 75 -47.24 10.24 -58.72
C LEU A 75 -47.32 11.56 -57.93
N VAL A 76 -46.66 11.61 -56.77
CA VAL A 76 -46.65 12.80 -55.91
C VAL A 76 -46.13 14.03 -56.65
N ARG A 77 -45.06 13.87 -57.45
CA ARG A 77 -44.51 14.96 -58.26
C ARG A 77 -45.48 15.46 -59.35
N LYS A 78 -46.36 14.60 -59.87
CA LYS A 78 -47.37 14.99 -60.87
C LYS A 78 -48.54 15.75 -60.24
N GLU A 79 -48.89 15.40 -59.01
CA GLU A 79 -50.10 15.90 -58.33
C GLU A 79 -49.81 17.16 -57.48
N ASN A 80 -48.63 17.24 -56.87
CA ASN A 80 -48.19 18.37 -56.05
C ASN A 80 -46.88 18.97 -56.60
N ALA A 81 -46.99 20.02 -57.40
CA ALA A 81 -45.83 20.70 -57.99
C ALA A 81 -44.87 21.33 -56.94
N ASN A 82 -45.35 21.59 -55.72
CA ASN A 82 -44.60 22.25 -54.64
C ASN A 82 -44.44 21.42 -53.34
N GLY A 83 -44.94 20.19 -53.29
CA GLY A 83 -44.97 19.40 -52.04
C GLY A 83 -44.41 17.99 -52.19
N SER A 84 -43.55 17.59 -51.24
CA SER A 84 -43.12 16.20 -51.09
C SER A 84 -43.99 15.50 -50.03
N LEU A 85 -44.90 14.64 -50.47
CA LEU A 85 -45.60 13.71 -49.59
C LEU A 85 -44.77 12.41 -49.49
N GLY A 86 -43.95 12.33 -48.45
CA GLY A 86 -43.17 11.14 -48.15
C GLY A 86 -44.06 9.98 -47.69
N LEU A 87 -43.53 8.76 -47.79
CA LEU A 87 -44.24 7.54 -47.44
C LEU A 87 -43.61 6.91 -46.18
N ASN A 88 -44.37 6.88 -45.10
CA ASN A 88 -44.00 6.22 -43.86
C ASN A 88 -44.39 4.73 -43.86
N THR A 89 -44.07 4.01 -42.77
CA THR A 89 -44.35 2.58 -42.67
C THR A 89 -45.84 2.25 -42.65
N TYR A 90 -46.70 3.12 -42.09
CA TYR A 90 -48.15 2.94 -42.14
C TYR A 90 -48.71 3.01 -43.57
N GLY A 91 -48.12 3.84 -44.43
CA GLY A 91 -48.47 3.89 -45.85
C GLY A 91 -48.18 2.57 -46.57
N LEU A 92 -47.07 1.92 -46.22
CA LEU A 92 -46.73 0.59 -46.73
C LEU A 92 -47.71 -0.48 -46.21
N TYR A 93 -48.05 -0.44 -44.92
CA TYR A 93 -49.06 -1.35 -44.36
C TYR A 93 -50.44 -1.17 -44.96
N ALA A 94 -50.86 0.05 -45.25
CA ALA A 94 -52.14 0.30 -45.91
C ALA A 94 -52.19 -0.35 -47.30
N TYR A 95 -51.09 -0.28 -48.06
CA TYR A 95 -50.97 -0.95 -49.35
C TYR A 95 -51.05 -2.47 -49.20
N ASP A 96 -50.27 -3.04 -48.28
CA ASP A 96 -50.25 -4.48 -48.07
C ASP A 96 -51.58 -5.01 -47.51
N THR A 97 -52.30 -4.23 -46.70
CA THR A 97 -53.63 -4.60 -46.18
C THR A 97 -54.63 -4.85 -47.30
N VAL A 98 -54.62 -4.05 -48.36
CA VAL A 98 -55.49 -4.25 -49.53
C VAL A 98 -55.14 -5.57 -50.24
N TRP A 99 -53.86 -5.90 -50.35
CA TRP A 99 -53.41 -7.18 -50.93
C TRP A 99 -53.78 -8.38 -50.06
N ILE A 100 -53.65 -8.28 -48.74
CA ILE A 100 -54.09 -9.32 -47.80
C ILE A 100 -55.59 -9.60 -48.01
N LEU A 101 -56.41 -8.55 -48.09
CA LEU A 101 -57.85 -8.69 -48.29
C LEU A 101 -58.18 -9.28 -49.68
N ALA A 102 -57.48 -8.86 -50.73
CA ALA A 102 -57.68 -9.38 -52.07
C ALA A 102 -57.39 -10.90 -52.13
N HIS A 103 -56.26 -11.34 -51.57
CA HIS A 103 -55.90 -12.76 -51.51
C HIS A 103 -56.85 -13.56 -50.62
N ALA A 104 -57.30 -12.99 -49.50
CA ALA A 104 -58.26 -13.66 -48.63
C ALA A 104 -59.63 -13.83 -49.28
N LEU A 105 -60.10 -12.82 -50.03
CA LEU A 105 -61.35 -12.91 -50.80
C LEU A 105 -61.25 -13.93 -51.94
N ASP A 106 -60.13 -13.94 -52.66
CA ASP A 106 -59.84 -14.93 -53.71
C ASP A 106 -59.93 -16.35 -53.16
N ALA A 107 -59.22 -16.61 -52.05
CA ALA A 107 -59.27 -17.91 -51.35
C ALA A 107 -60.67 -18.25 -50.82
N TYR A 108 -61.43 -17.26 -50.35
CA TYR A 108 -62.81 -17.45 -49.87
C TYR A 108 -63.75 -17.88 -51.01
N PHE A 109 -63.63 -17.25 -52.19
CA PHE A 109 -64.45 -17.61 -53.35
C PHE A 109 -64.04 -18.95 -53.97
N ASP A 110 -62.75 -19.26 -54.00
CA ASP A 110 -62.24 -20.55 -54.47
C ASP A 110 -62.73 -21.73 -53.63
N GLN A 111 -62.97 -21.51 -52.33
CA GLN A 111 -63.56 -22.49 -51.41
C GLN A 111 -65.09 -22.60 -51.54
N GLY A 112 -65.71 -21.90 -52.50
CA GLY A 112 -67.16 -21.92 -52.73
C GLY A 112 -67.96 -20.95 -51.86
N GLY A 113 -67.28 -19.96 -51.25
CA GLY A 113 -67.91 -18.93 -50.44
C GLY A 113 -68.98 -18.13 -51.19
N LYS A 114 -70.12 -17.86 -50.53
CA LYS A 114 -71.23 -17.08 -51.09
C LYS A 114 -71.49 -15.84 -50.25
N ILE A 115 -71.66 -14.70 -50.90
CA ILE A 115 -72.03 -13.46 -50.21
C ILE A 115 -73.53 -13.49 -49.88
N SER A 116 -73.88 -13.84 -48.65
CA SER A 116 -75.25 -13.74 -48.13
C SER A 116 -75.26 -13.01 -46.79
N PHE A 117 -76.36 -12.31 -46.53
CA PHE A 117 -76.53 -11.52 -45.33
C PHE A 117 -77.83 -11.89 -44.63
N SER A 118 -77.75 -12.14 -43.32
CA SER A 118 -78.90 -12.36 -42.44
C SER A 118 -79.16 -11.14 -41.56
N LYS A 119 -80.41 -10.98 -41.11
CA LYS A 119 -80.76 -9.95 -40.14
C LYS A 119 -80.50 -10.47 -38.73
N ASP A 120 -79.80 -9.70 -37.91
CA ASP A 120 -79.61 -10.03 -36.50
C ASP A 120 -80.85 -9.62 -35.69
N SER A 121 -81.46 -10.59 -35.00
CA SER A 121 -82.64 -10.36 -34.17
C SER A 121 -82.35 -9.46 -32.96
N MET A 122 -81.10 -9.39 -32.48
CA MET A 122 -80.72 -8.51 -31.37
C MET A 122 -80.63 -7.03 -31.78
N LEU A 123 -80.18 -6.75 -33.00
CA LEU A 123 -80.11 -5.38 -33.54
C LEU A 123 -81.49 -4.79 -33.85
N SER A 124 -82.46 -5.65 -34.15
CA SER A 124 -83.86 -5.24 -34.37
C SER A 124 -84.57 -4.71 -33.11
N GLN A 125 -83.99 -4.93 -31.92
CA GLN A 125 -84.50 -4.46 -30.63
C GLN A 125 -83.94 -3.08 -30.24
N MET A 126 -82.87 -2.61 -30.89
CA MET A 126 -82.22 -1.33 -30.62
C MET A 126 -82.72 -0.21 -31.55
N LYS A 127 -84.04 -0.05 -31.66
CA LYS A 127 -84.66 0.96 -32.56
C LYS A 127 -84.58 2.40 -32.07
N ASP A 128 -84.22 2.63 -30.82
CA ASP A 128 -84.47 3.90 -30.12
C ASP A 128 -83.26 4.86 -30.08
N GLY A 129 -82.40 4.83 -31.10
CA GLY A 129 -81.26 5.73 -31.25
C GLY A 129 -81.12 6.24 -32.68
N GLY A 130 -80.60 7.46 -32.86
CA GLY A 130 -80.41 8.10 -34.18
C GLY A 130 -79.41 7.40 -35.13
N LEU A 131 -78.91 6.22 -34.75
CA LEU A 131 -78.12 5.33 -35.59
C LEU A 131 -79.06 4.19 -36.01
N HIS A 132 -79.33 4.02 -37.31
CA HIS A 132 -80.19 2.98 -37.89
C HIS A 132 -79.57 1.57 -37.78
N LEU A 133 -79.35 1.10 -36.55
CA LEU A 133 -78.72 -0.20 -36.26
C LEU A 133 -79.60 -1.39 -36.67
N ASP A 134 -80.92 -1.17 -36.79
CA ASP A 134 -81.91 -2.13 -37.27
C ASP A 134 -81.80 -2.42 -38.78
N ALA A 135 -81.14 -1.53 -39.54
CA ALA A 135 -80.83 -1.71 -40.95
C ALA A 135 -79.54 -2.52 -41.21
N MET A 136 -78.74 -2.78 -40.17
CA MET A 136 -77.50 -3.55 -40.32
C MET A 136 -77.79 -5.04 -40.50
N SER A 137 -77.06 -5.67 -41.41
CA SER A 137 -77.10 -7.10 -41.67
C SER A 137 -75.76 -7.77 -41.34
N VAL A 138 -75.82 -9.02 -40.90
CA VAL A 138 -74.64 -9.82 -40.56
C VAL A 138 -74.26 -10.64 -41.78
N PHE A 139 -72.97 -10.60 -42.14
CA PHE A 139 -72.44 -11.44 -43.22
C PHE A 139 -72.30 -12.89 -42.74
N ASP A 140 -73.06 -13.80 -43.35
CA ASP A 140 -73.13 -15.20 -42.91
C ASP A 140 -71.78 -15.92 -43.07
N GLY A 141 -71.05 -15.60 -44.14
CA GLY A 141 -69.71 -16.13 -44.43
C GLY A 141 -68.57 -15.45 -43.64
N GLY A 142 -68.88 -14.61 -42.66
CA GLY A 142 -67.86 -13.80 -41.97
C GLY A 142 -66.80 -14.61 -41.22
N LYS A 143 -67.17 -15.76 -40.64
CA LYS A 143 -66.22 -16.65 -39.96
C LYS A 143 -65.27 -17.33 -40.95
N ASP A 144 -65.79 -17.73 -42.10
CA ASP A 144 -65.02 -18.40 -43.14
C ASP A 144 -64.04 -17.40 -43.78
N LEU A 145 -64.51 -16.19 -44.13
CA LEU A 145 -63.65 -15.11 -44.63
C LEU A 145 -62.55 -14.73 -43.61
N LEU A 146 -62.89 -14.65 -42.33
CA LEU A 146 -61.89 -14.41 -41.28
C LEU A 146 -60.85 -15.54 -41.22
N SER A 147 -61.26 -16.79 -41.45
CA SER A 147 -60.33 -17.91 -41.51
C SER A 147 -59.41 -17.82 -42.73
N SER A 148 -59.95 -17.42 -43.89
CA SER A 148 -59.16 -17.13 -45.10
C SER A 148 -58.15 -16.00 -44.87
N ILE A 149 -58.55 -14.90 -44.20
CA ILE A 149 -57.64 -13.79 -43.84
C ILE A 149 -56.48 -14.28 -42.96
N ARG A 150 -56.74 -15.16 -41.99
CA ARG A 150 -55.70 -15.68 -41.08
C ARG A 150 -54.71 -16.62 -41.76
N GLN A 151 -55.14 -17.31 -42.82
CA GLN A 151 -54.32 -18.26 -43.56
C GLN A 151 -53.50 -17.62 -44.69
N VAL A 152 -53.61 -16.30 -44.88
CA VAL A 152 -52.82 -15.57 -45.88
C VAL A 152 -51.33 -15.72 -45.56
N ASN A 153 -50.58 -16.18 -46.56
CA ASN A 153 -49.12 -16.23 -46.55
C ASN A 153 -48.62 -15.60 -47.85
N ILE A 154 -48.28 -14.31 -47.79
CA ILE A 154 -47.87 -13.52 -48.96
C ILE A 154 -46.60 -12.73 -48.66
N THR A 155 -45.89 -12.32 -49.70
CA THR A 155 -44.78 -11.37 -49.58
C THR A 155 -45.22 -10.02 -50.15
N GLY A 156 -45.45 -9.05 -49.27
CA GLY A 156 -45.84 -7.68 -49.61
C GLY A 156 -44.67 -6.70 -49.69
N LEU A 157 -44.97 -5.41 -49.63
CA LEU A 157 -43.96 -4.34 -49.54
C LEU A 157 -43.22 -4.35 -48.20
N THR A 158 -43.87 -4.75 -47.11
CA THR A 158 -43.29 -4.84 -45.76
C THR A 158 -42.61 -6.18 -45.48
N GLY A 159 -42.48 -7.07 -46.45
CA GLY A 159 -41.84 -8.39 -46.30
C GLY A 159 -42.85 -9.53 -46.30
N ALA A 160 -42.46 -10.66 -45.69
CA ALA A 160 -43.34 -11.81 -45.55
C ALA A 160 -44.43 -11.51 -44.49
N ILE A 161 -45.69 -11.74 -44.85
CA ILE A 161 -46.85 -11.47 -44.01
C ILE A 161 -47.53 -12.80 -43.72
N GLN A 162 -47.55 -13.13 -42.42
CA GLN A 162 -48.22 -14.32 -41.89
C GLN A 162 -48.69 -14.02 -40.47
N PHE A 163 -49.83 -14.58 -40.07
CA PHE A 163 -50.40 -14.40 -38.75
C PHE A 163 -50.21 -15.62 -37.85
N ASP A 164 -49.99 -15.38 -36.57
CA ASP A 164 -50.01 -16.42 -35.53
C ASP A 164 -51.45 -16.75 -35.09
N PRO A 165 -51.67 -17.79 -34.26
CA PRO A 165 -53.00 -18.12 -33.73
C PRO A 165 -53.66 -16.98 -32.93
N ASP A 166 -52.85 -16.10 -32.34
CA ASP A 166 -53.26 -14.93 -31.55
C ASP A 166 -53.56 -13.69 -32.41
N ARG A 167 -53.44 -13.81 -33.75
CA ARG A 167 -53.71 -12.77 -34.77
C ARG A 167 -52.63 -11.69 -34.89
N ASN A 168 -51.42 -11.94 -34.40
CA ASN A 168 -50.28 -11.05 -34.57
C ASN A 168 -49.45 -11.42 -35.79
N LEU A 169 -48.73 -10.45 -36.34
CA LEU A 169 -47.75 -10.69 -37.40
C LEU A 169 -46.60 -11.54 -36.86
N ILE A 170 -46.24 -12.60 -37.56
CA ILE A 170 -45.09 -13.44 -37.21
C ILE A 170 -43.78 -12.67 -37.46
N ASN A 171 -42.84 -12.78 -36.52
CA ASN A 171 -41.50 -12.18 -36.58
C ASN A 171 -41.47 -10.64 -36.77
N PRO A 172 -42.14 -9.86 -35.91
CA PRO A 172 -42.00 -8.41 -35.95
C PRO A 172 -40.55 -8.02 -35.62
N ALA A 173 -40.00 -7.10 -36.40
CA ALA A 173 -38.66 -6.56 -36.19
C ALA A 173 -38.68 -5.03 -36.21
N PHE A 174 -37.69 -4.42 -35.56
CA PHE A 174 -37.55 -2.97 -35.44
C PHE A 174 -36.13 -2.55 -35.80
N ASP A 175 -36.00 -1.44 -36.52
CA ASP A 175 -34.76 -0.72 -36.73
C ASP A 175 -34.57 0.26 -35.58
N ILE A 176 -33.42 0.19 -34.90
CA ILE A 176 -33.00 1.21 -33.95
C ILE A 176 -32.22 2.26 -34.72
N ILE A 177 -32.68 3.50 -34.67
CA ILE A 177 -32.15 4.59 -35.47
C ILE A 177 -31.64 5.70 -34.56
N ASN A 178 -30.45 6.21 -34.87
CA ASN A 178 -29.91 7.43 -34.30
C ASN A 178 -30.06 8.58 -35.30
N VAL A 179 -30.54 9.74 -34.84
CA VAL A 179 -30.71 10.93 -35.67
C VAL A 179 -29.41 11.72 -35.69
N ILE A 180 -28.77 11.81 -36.86
CA ILE A 180 -27.47 12.48 -37.03
C ILE A 180 -27.52 13.44 -38.24
N GLY A 181 -27.41 14.73 -37.96
CA GLY A 181 -27.40 15.79 -38.97
C GLY A 181 -28.74 15.82 -39.71
N THR A 182 -28.70 15.63 -41.02
CA THR A 182 -29.90 15.52 -41.88
C THR A 182 -30.36 14.07 -42.09
N GLY A 183 -29.66 13.10 -41.49
CA GLY A 183 -29.80 11.68 -41.80
C GLY A 183 -30.30 10.84 -40.64
N LEU A 184 -30.89 9.70 -40.99
CA LEU A 184 -31.26 8.63 -40.08
C LEU A 184 -30.22 7.53 -40.19
N HIS A 185 -29.47 7.30 -39.11
CA HIS A 185 -28.41 6.29 -39.06
C HIS A 185 -28.89 5.06 -38.30
N THR A 186 -29.04 3.92 -38.96
CA THR A 186 -29.42 2.67 -38.29
C THR A 186 -28.27 2.18 -37.40
N VAL A 187 -28.56 2.00 -36.11
CA VAL A 187 -27.62 1.52 -35.08
C VAL A 187 -27.61 -0.01 -35.03
N GLY A 188 -28.78 -0.61 -35.21
CA GLY A 188 -29.00 -2.04 -35.18
C GLY A 188 -30.45 -2.39 -35.41
N HIS A 189 -30.74 -3.68 -35.34
CA HIS A 189 -32.04 -4.29 -35.56
C HIS A 189 -32.43 -5.07 -34.31
N TRP A 190 -33.70 -5.06 -33.95
CA TRP A 190 -34.24 -5.85 -32.86
C TRP A 190 -35.33 -6.77 -33.38
N SER A 191 -35.31 -8.03 -32.94
CA SER A 191 -36.41 -8.99 -33.17
C SER A 191 -36.58 -9.86 -31.93
N ASN A 192 -37.75 -10.51 -31.81
CA ASN A 192 -38.00 -11.44 -30.71
C ASN A 192 -37.04 -12.64 -30.70
N PHE A 193 -36.52 -13.03 -31.87
CA PHE A 193 -35.60 -14.16 -32.02
C PHE A 193 -34.14 -13.79 -31.73
N SER A 194 -33.67 -12.66 -32.26
CA SER A 194 -32.25 -12.26 -32.20
C SER A 194 -31.91 -11.34 -31.02
N GLY A 195 -32.91 -10.76 -30.35
CA GLY A 195 -32.70 -9.58 -29.52
C GLY A 195 -32.08 -8.45 -30.35
N LEU A 196 -31.27 -7.59 -29.71
CA LEU A 196 -30.56 -6.50 -30.38
C LEU A 196 -29.32 -7.02 -31.14
N SER A 197 -29.32 -6.83 -32.45
CA SER A 197 -28.28 -7.31 -33.37
C SER A 197 -27.83 -6.21 -34.34
N ALA A 198 -26.60 -6.29 -34.84
CA ALA A 198 -26.14 -5.41 -35.92
C ALA A 198 -26.75 -5.81 -37.28
N GLN A 199 -27.12 -7.08 -37.46
CA GLN A 199 -27.62 -7.61 -38.73
C GLN A 199 -29.16 -7.69 -38.76
N PRO A 200 -29.80 -7.48 -39.92
CA PRO A 200 -31.24 -7.72 -40.10
C PRO A 200 -31.61 -9.19 -39.89
N LEU A 201 -32.88 -9.43 -39.56
CA LEU A 201 -33.40 -10.76 -39.26
C LEU A 201 -33.26 -11.74 -40.44
N GLU A 202 -33.46 -11.27 -41.67
CA GLU A 202 -33.43 -12.10 -42.88
C GLU A 202 -32.06 -12.75 -43.09
N VAL A 203 -30.99 -12.00 -42.77
CA VAL A 203 -29.61 -12.47 -42.90
C VAL A 203 -29.28 -13.50 -41.82
N LEU A 204 -29.84 -13.33 -40.61
CA LEU A 204 -29.65 -14.27 -39.50
C LEU A 204 -30.37 -15.59 -39.74
N ILE A 205 -31.61 -15.55 -40.24
CA ILE A 205 -32.39 -16.76 -40.56
C ILE A 205 -31.76 -17.52 -41.74
N SER A 206 -31.15 -16.82 -42.70
CA SER A 206 -30.51 -17.46 -43.86
C SER A 206 -29.17 -18.15 -43.58
N LYS A 207 -28.57 -17.96 -42.40
CA LYS A 207 -27.27 -18.55 -42.04
C LYS A 207 -27.42 -19.78 -41.15
N PRO A 208 -26.72 -20.90 -41.43
CA PRO A 208 -26.76 -22.08 -40.57
C PRO A 208 -26.11 -21.82 -39.20
N SER A 209 -26.71 -22.39 -38.15
CA SER A 209 -26.46 -22.23 -36.69
C SER A 209 -25.03 -22.52 -36.17
N ASN A 210 -24.03 -22.74 -37.02
CA ASN A 210 -22.72 -23.28 -36.61
C ASN A 210 -21.58 -22.26 -36.47
N GLN A 211 -21.87 -20.95 -36.41
CA GLN A 211 -20.88 -19.95 -36.03
C GLN A 211 -21.32 -19.27 -34.74
N SER A 212 -20.50 -19.41 -33.70
CA SER A 212 -20.54 -18.56 -32.53
C SER A 212 -20.68 -17.12 -32.98
N ASN A 213 -21.73 -16.43 -32.52
CA ASN A 213 -22.01 -15.04 -32.86
C ASN A 213 -20.72 -14.23 -32.64
N PRO A 214 -20.03 -13.76 -33.70
CA PRO A 214 -18.93 -12.83 -33.50
C PRO A 214 -19.51 -11.64 -32.78
N SER A 215 -18.82 -11.10 -31.78
CA SER A 215 -19.25 -9.92 -31.01
C SER A 215 -19.73 -8.82 -31.97
N GLN A 216 -21.04 -8.76 -32.21
CA GLN A 216 -21.61 -7.86 -33.20
C GLN A 216 -21.60 -6.47 -32.58
N GLN A 217 -20.56 -5.71 -32.88
CA GLN A 217 -20.44 -4.34 -32.42
C GLN A 217 -21.49 -3.50 -33.14
N LEU A 218 -22.49 -3.03 -32.39
CA LEU A 218 -23.48 -2.07 -32.87
C LEU A 218 -22.78 -0.80 -33.35
N SER A 219 -23.40 -0.06 -34.27
CA SER A 219 -22.83 1.21 -34.71
C SER A 219 -22.77 2.20 -33.55
N ALA A 220 -21.75 3.05 -33.56
CA ALA A 220 -21.57 4.05 -32.51
C ALA A 220 -22.77 5.01 -32.47
N VAL A 221 -23.25 5.30 -31.26
CA VAL A 221 -24.32 6.27 -31.02
C VAL A 221 -23.69 7.61 -30.66
N ILE A 222 -24.16 8.66 -31.34
CA ILE A 222 -23.91 10.05 -31.01
C ILE A 222 -25.08 10.52 -30.14
N TRP A 223 -24.79 10.99 -28.93
CA TRP A 223 -25.79 11.46 -27.97
C TRP A 223 -26.06 12.95 -28.14
N PRO A 224 -27.10 13.50 -27.47
CA PRO A 224 -27.32 14.94 -27.38
C PRO A 224 -26.05 15.67 -26.92
N GLY A 225 -25.81 16.89 -27.43
CA GLY A 225 -24.54 17.60 -27.25
C GLY A 225 -23.39 17.16 -28.19
N GLN A 226 -23.65 16.28 -29.17
CA GLN A 226 -22.67 15.78 -30.14
C GLN A 226 -21.51 14.97 -29.52
N THR A 227 -21.76 14.32 -28.38
CA THR A 227 -20.78 13.48 -27.69
C THR A 227 -20.93 12.00 -28.07
N THR A 228 -19.81 11.28 -28.14
CA THR A 228 -19.79 9.80 -28.26
C THR A 228 -19.71 9.11 -26.90
N VAL A 229 -19.52 9.88 -25.81
CA VAL A 229 -19.45 9.37 -24.46
C VAL A 229 -20.84 8.92 -24.03
N LYS A 230 -21.00 7.63 -23.71
CA LYS A 230 -22.25 7.06 -23.23
C LYS A 230 -22.61 7.62 -21.85
N PRO A 231 -23.77 8.27 -21.67
CA PRO A 231 -24.21 8.72 -20.35
C PRO A 231 -24.36 7.55 -19.39
N ARG A 232 -23.81 7.68 -18.17
CA ARG A 232 -23.72 6.60 -17.16
C ARG A 232 -25.00 6.43 -16.33
N GLY A 233 -26.17 6.82 -16.84
CA GLY A 233 -27.45 6.68 -16.13
C GLY A 233 -27.97 8.00 -15.56
N TRP A 234 -28.68 7.93 -14.42
CA TRP A 234 -29.32 9.10 -13.82
C TRP A 234 -28.28 10.11 -13.29
N VAL A 235 -28.55 11.40 -13.47
CA VAL A 235 -27.81 12.50 -12.87
C VAL A 235 -28.71 13.15 -11.81
N PHE A 236 -28.16 13.55 -10.66
CA PHE A 236 -28.96 14.07 -9.54
C PHE A 236 -29.93 15.20 -9.96
N PRO A 237 -31.18 15.20 -9.45
CA PRO A 237 -32.32 15.94 -10.02
C PRO A 237 -32.38 17.43 -9.63
N HIS A 238 -31.29 18.18 -9.77
CA HIS A 238 -31.29 19.63 -9.57
C HIS A 238 -31.02 20.40 -10.86
N ASN A 239 -31.79 20.10 -11.92
CA ASN A 239 -31.79 20.86 -13.18
C ASN A 239 -30.40 21.05 -13.81
N GLY A 240 -29.51 20.05 -13.70
CA GLY A 240 -28.14 20.14 -14.21
C GLY A 240 -27.20 21.06 -13.40
N LYS A 241 -27.57 21.47 -12.17
CA LYS A 241 -26.63 22.19 -11.29
C LYS A 241 -25.54 21.26 -10.78
N LEU A 242 -24.29 21.67 -11.01
CA LEU A 242 -23.09 21.02 -10.49
C LEU A 242 -23.10 21.06 -8.95
N LEU A 243 -22.72 19.96 -8.30
CA LEU A 243 -22.46 19.96 -6.85
C LEU A 243 -21.33 20.92 -6.53
N ARG A 244 -21.55 21.84 -5.59
CA ARG A 244 -20.56 22.80 -5.12
C ARG A 244 -19.76 22.17 -3.99
N ILE A 245 -18.57 21.70 -4.30
CA ILE A 245 -17.73 21.02 -3.31
C ILE A 245 -16.73 22.01 -2.73
N GLY A 246 -16.77 22.22 -1.43
CA GLY A 246 -15.80 23.06 -0.72
C GLY A 246 -14.48 22.32 -0.54
N VAL A 247 -13.36 22.99 -0.85
CA VAL A 247 -12.01 22.44 -0.70
C VAL A 247 -11.14 23.41 0.09
N PRO A 248 -10.47 23.00 1.19
CA PRO A 248 -9.63 23.90 1.97
C PRO A 248 -8.39 24.32 1.18
N LYS A 249 -8.15 25.63 1.10
CA LYS A 249 -6.94 26.23 0.51
C LYS A 249 -5.82 26.21 1.54
N ARG A 250 -5.06 25.12 1.57
CA ARG A 250 -3.93 24.92 2.48
C ARG A 250 -2.70 25.70 2.07
N VAL A 251 -1.87 26.03 3.06
CA VAL A 251 -0.59 26.72 2.84
C VAL A 251 0.59 25.76 3.02
N ASP A 252 0.48 24.85 3.98
CA ASP A 252 1.41 23.73 4.24
C ASP A 252 0.86 22.40 3.67
N TYR A 253 1.73 21.39 3.55
CA TYR A 253 1.39 20.05 3.08
C TYR A 253 0.57 20.04 1.78
N ARG A 254 1.06 20.77 0.76
CA ARG A 254 0.37 20.97 -0.53
C ARG A 254 0.20 19.68 -1.33
N GLU A 255 0.93 18.63 -0.98
CA GLU A 255 0.79 17.28 -1.53
C GLU A 255 -0.59 16.68 -1.26
N PHE A 256 -1.25 17.05 -0.15
CA PHE A 256 -2.61 16.60 0.14
C PHE A 256 -3.66 17.39 -0.61
N VAL A 257 -3.54 18.72 -0.62
CA VAL A 257 -4.42 19.65 -1.34
C VAL A 257 -3.62 20.87 -1.81
N LEU A 258 -3.45 20.99 -3.11
CA LEU A 258 -2.87 22.13 -3.81
C LEU A 258 -3.95 22.84 -4.62
N TYR A 259 -4.07 24.15 -4.44
CA TYR A 259 -4.88 25.01 -5.29
C TYR A 259 -3.97 25.92 -6.12
N SER A 260 -4.16 25.89 -7.44
CA SER A 260 -3.43 26.73 -8.40
C SER A 260 -4.35 27.85 -8.89
N GLU A 261 -4.05 29.10 -8.53
CA GLU A 261 -4.82 30.28 -8.94
C GLU A 261 -4.74 30.56 -10.45
N SER A 262 -3.63 30.17 -11.11
CA SER A 262 -3.42 30.44 -12.53
C SER A 262 -4.29 29.59 -13.45
N THR A 263 -4.59 28.36 -13.03
CA THR A 263 -5.37 27.38 -13.79
C THR A 263 -6.76 27.15 -13.19
N ASP A 264 -7.09 27.81 -12.07
CA ASP A 264 -8.28 27.59 -11.25
C ASP A 264 -8.56 26.09 -11.00
N SER A 265 -7.51 25.34 -10.68
CA SER A 265 -7.56 23.89 -10.59
C SER A 265 -6.98 23.36 -9.28
N PHE A 266 -7.52 22.24 -8.81
CA PHE A 266 -7.03 21.52 -7.65
C PHE A 266 -6.21 20.30 -8.06
N ALA A 267 -5.18 20.00 -7.28
CA ALA A 267 -4.39 18.78 -7.37
C ALA A 267 -4.04 18.31 -5.95
N GLY A 268 -3.67 17.05 -5.79
CA GLY A 268 -3.23 16.50 -4.50
C GLY A 268 -3.85 15.15 -4.21
N TYR A 269 -3.34 14.48 -3.18
CA TYR A 269 -3.78 13.16 -2.76
C TYR A 269 -5.29 13.09 -2.55
N CYS A 270 -5.87 14.03 -1.79
CA CYS A 270 -7.30 13.99 -1.47
C CYS A 270 -8.19 14.19 -2.71
N ILE A 271 -7.71 14.97 -3.68
CA ILE A 271 -8.41 15.26 -4.94
C ILE A 271 -8.41 14.03 -5.83
N ASP A 272 -7.24 13.39 -6.01
CA ASP A 272 -7.11 12.18 -6.81
C ASP A 272 -7.94 11.02 -6.24
N VAL A 273 -7.96 10.85 -4.90
CA VAL A 273 -8.80 9.85 -4.23
C VAL A 273 -10.28 10.13 -4.48
N PHE A 274 -10.73 11.38 -4.33
CA PHE A 274 -12.11 11.77 -4.58
C PHE A 274 -12.53 11.50 -6.03
N THR A 275 -11.73 11.95 -7.00
CA THR A 275 -12.02 11.75 -8.43
C THR A 275 -12.03 10.27 -8.80
N ALA A 276 -11.11 9.47 -8.27
CA ALA A 276 -11.10 8.02 -8.48
C ALA A 276 -12.36 7.35 -7.91
N ALA A 277 -12.80 7.76 -6.71
CA ALA A 277 -14.00 7.21 -6.08
C ALA A 277 -15.28 7.58 -6.86
N VAL A 278 -15.41 8.84 -7.30
CA VAL A 278 -16.54 9.26 -8.14
C VAL A 278 -16.60 8.46 -9.45
N ASN A 279 -15.46 8.15 -10.07
CA ASN A 279 -15.41 7.37 -11.31
C ASN A 279 -15.86 5.91 -11.15
N LEU A 280 -15.89 5.38 -9.92
CA LEU A 280 -16.41 4.05 -9.62
C LEU A 280 -17.92 4.02 -9.34
N LEU A 281 -18.56 5.18 -9.20
CA LEU A 281 -20.00 5.24 -9.03
C LEU A 281 -20.73 4.76 -10.30
N PRO A 282 -21.88 4.08 -10.15
CA PRO A 282 -22.64 3.57 -11.29
C PRO A 282 -23.40 4.67 -12.04
N TYR A 283 -23.38 5.91 -11.55
CA TYR A 283 -24.05 7.08 -12.09
C TYR A 283 -23.12 8.29 -12.17
N GLY A 284 -23.48 9.30 -12.96
CA GLY A 284 -22.69 10.52 -13.12
C GLY A 284 -22.92 11.50 -11.96
N VAL A 285 -21.83 11.97 -11.34
CA VAL A 285 -21.85 13.02 -10.32
C VAL A 285 -21.12 14.25 -10.86
N PRO A 286 -21.83 15.21 -11.49
CA PRO A 286 -21.21 16.44 -11.95
C PRO A 286 -20.94 17.37 -10.75
N TYR A 287 -19.71 17.86 -10.62
CA TYR A 287 -19.30 18.72 -9.52
C TYR A 287 -18.40 19.86 -9.97
N LYS A 288 -18.34 20.91 -9.15
CA LYS A 288 -17.38 22.01 -9.23
C LYS A 288 -16.69 22.16 -7.88
N LEU A 289 -15.36 22.11 -7.88
CA LEU A 289 -14.54 22.37 -6.70
C LEU A 289 -14.42 23.88 -6.47
N ILE A 290 -14.60 24.32 -5.22
CA ILE A 290 -14.57 25.73 -4.83
C ILE A 290 -13.56 25.91 -3.69
N PRO A 291 -12.55 26.79 -3.84
CA PRO A 291 -11.56 27.03 -2.80
C PRO A 291 -12.16 27.74 -1.60
N TYR A 292 -11.76 27.32 -0.41
CA TYR A 292 -12.12 27.97 0.84
C TYR A 292 -10.88 28.30 1.68
N GLY A 293 -10.74 29.57 2.07
CA GLY A 293 -9.64 30.06 2.89
C GLY A 293 -8.94 31.26 2.27
N ASN A 294 -8.15 31.97 3.08
CA ASN A 294 -7.46 33.19 2.67
C ASN A 294 -6.14 32.92 1.90
N GLY A 295 -5.67 31.67 1.86
CA GLY A 295 -4.39 31.28 1.25
C GLY A 295 -3.15 31.79 2.00
N LYS A 296 -3.32 32.35 3.21
CA LYS A 296 -2.24 32.84 4.07
C LYS A 296 -2.02 31.93 5.29
N ASN A 297 -3.12 31.43 5.87
CA ASN A 297 -3.12 30.47 6.96
C ASN A 297 -4.03 29.29 6.59
N ASN A 298 -3.83 28.15 7.24
CA ASN A 298 -4.73 27.01 7.07
C ASN A 298 -6.14 27.34 7.59
N PRO A 299 -7.18 27.09 6.79
CA PRO A 299 -8.56 27.38 7.19
C PRO A 299 -9.02 26.45 8.31
N ARG A 300 -9.91 26.95 9.17
CA ARG A 300 -10.58 26.12 10.18
C ARG A 300 -11.58 25.19 9.50
N LEU A 301 -11.32 23.90 9.54
CA LEU A 301 -12.18 22.89 8.92
C LEU A 301 -13.59 22.86 9.52
N THR A 302 -13.75 23.21 10.80
CA THR A 302 -15.07 23.30 11.44
C THR A 302 -15.95 24.37 10.78
N GLU A 303 -15.41 25.56 10.46
CA GLU A 303 -16.15 26.63 9.78
C GLU A 303 -16.53 26.22 8.34
N LEU A 304 -15.69 25.41 7.68
CA LEU A 304 -15.98 24.86 6.36
C LEU A 304 -17.17 23.88 6.41
N LEU A 305 -17.22 23.03 7.44
CA LEU A 305 -18.36 22.12 7.68
C LEU A 305 -19.63 22.89 8.05
N GLU A 306 -19.54 23.94 8.86
CA GLU A 306 -20.68 24.82 9.16
C GLU A 306 -21.26 25.46 7.89
N LYS A 307 -20.41 25.89 6.95
CA LYS A 307 -20.85 26.40 5.64
C LYS A 307 -21.56 25.35 4.79
N MET A 308 -21.14 24.09 4.88
CA MET A 308 -21.86 22.98 4.24
C MET A 308 -23.22 22.75 4.90
N SER A 309 -23.29 22.73 6.23
CA SER A 309 -24.57 22.62 6.96
C SER A 309 -25.52 23.80 6.67
N ALA A 310 -24.97 24.99 6.36
CA ALA A 310 -25.73 26.17 5.93
C ALA A 310 -26.15 26.15 4.43
N GLY A 311 -25.81 25.10 3.67
CA GLY A 311 -26.18 24.96 2.25
C GLY A 311 -25.33 25.80 1.28
N VAL A 312 -24.18 26.32 1.72
CA VAL A 312 -23.24 27.02 0.83
C VAL A 312 -22.48 26.02 -0.05
N PHE A 313 -22.08 24.90 0.54
CA PHE A 313 -21.44 23.78 -0.14
C PHE A 313 -22.32 22.54 -0.01
N ASP A 314 -22.33 21.72 -1.05
CA ASP A 314 -23.12 20.48 -1.12
C ASP A 314 -22.30 19.27 -0.63
N ALA A 315 -20.97 19.41 -0.55
CA ALA A 315 -20.03 18.49 0.08
C ALA A 315 -18.73 19.21 0.43
N VAL A 316 -17.88 18.62 1.27
CA VAL A 316 -16.53 19.10 1.55
C VAL A 316 -15.53 17.97 1.39
N ILE A 317 -14.46 18.22 0.63
CA ILE A 317 -13.37 17.25 0.42
C ILE A 317 -12.03 17.87 0.79
N GLY A 318 -11.08 17.04 1.20
CA GLY A 318 -9.78 17.44 1.72
C GLY A 318 -9.40 16.55 2.89
N ASP A 319 -8.33 16.89 3.58
CA ASP A 319 -7.78 16.25 4.76
C ASP A 319 -8.62 16.50 6.03
N ILE A 320 -9.88 16.10 5.97
CA ILE A 320 -10.84 16.31 7.05
C ILE A 320 -10.82 15.14 8.01
N THR A 321 -10.22 15.34 9.18
CA THR A 321 -10.26 14.38 10.28
C THR A 321 -11.70 14.14 10.75
N ILE A 322 -12.09 12.87 10.78
CA ILE A 322 -13.34 12.42 11.37
C ILE A 322 -13.20 12.51 12.89
N THR A 323 -14.00 13.38 13.51
CA THR A 323 -14.02 13.57 14.97
C THR A 323 -15.46 13.57 15.48
N THR A 324 -15.66 13.24 16.75
CA THR A 324 -16.99 13.19 17.38
C THR A 324 -17.77 14.50 17.27
N ASN A 325 -17.09 15.65 17.31
CA ASN A 325 -17.75 16.94 17.14
C ASN A 325 -18.19 17.16 15.69
N ARG A 326 -17.35 16.80 14.71
CA ARG A 326 -17.66 16.97 13.28
C ARG A 326 -18.72 16.00 12.78
N THR A 327 -18.78 14.77 13.29
CA THR A 327 -19.87 13.80 12.98
C THR A 327 -21.23 14.26 13.51
N ARG A 328 -21.25 15.21 14.46
CA ARG A 328 -22.51 15.86 14.85
C ARG A 328 -23.04 16.81 13.77
N MET A 329 -22.20 17.34 12.89
CA MET A 329 -22.56 18.33 11.87
C MET A 329 -22.76 17.73 10.47
N ALA A 330 -22.09 16.62 10.18
CA ALA A 330 -21.99 16.04 8.84
C ALA A 330 -21.88 14.51 8.88
N ASP A 331 -22.27 13.87 7.78
CA ASP A 331 -21.97 12.45 7.55
C ASP A 331 -20.66 12.33 6.78
N PHE A 332 -19.82 11.40 7.21
CA PHE A 332 -18.52 11.15 6.61
C PHE A 332 -18.51 9.85 5.84
N THR A 333 -17.69 9.79 4.80
CA THR A 333 -17.35 8.52 4.17
C THR A 333 -16.55 7.63 5.12
N GLN A 334 -16.41 6.35 4.76
CA GLN A 334 -15.32 5.54 5.28
C GLN A 334 -13.98 6.26 5.11
N PRO A 335 -13.06 6.18 6.09
CA PRO A 335 -11.79 6.88 6.03
C PRO A 335 -10.97 6.33 4.87
N TYR A 336 -10.43 7.22 4.03
CA TYR A 336 -9.58 6.82 2.89
C TYR A 336 -8.10 6.81 3.26
N ILE A 337 -7.73 7.30 4.44
CA ILE A 337 -6.39 7.21 5.01
C ILE A 337 -6.51 7.16 6.53
N GLU A 338 -5.75 6.26 7.16
CA GLU A 338 -5.59 6.20 8.62
C GLU A 338 -4.57 7.26 9.04
N SER A 339 -5.00 8.20 9.88
CA SER A 339 -4.18 9.37 10.24
C SER A 339 -4.52 9.84 11.66
N GLY A 340 -4.10 9.05 12.65
CA GLY A 340 -4.14 9.45 14.05
C GLY A 340 -2.95 10.29 14.49
N LEU A 341 -3.02 10.82 15.71
CA LEU A 341 -1.98 11.62 16.32
C LEU A 341 -0.78 10.75 16.71
N VAL A 342 0.39 11.25 16.32
CA VAL A 342 1.70 10.68 16.65
C VAL A 342 2.59 11.74 17.28
N VAL A 343 3.60 11.30 18.02
CA VAL A 343 4.59 12.18 18.64
C VAL A 343 5.87 12.15 17.83
N VAL A 344 6.34 13.30 17.35
CA VAL A 344 7.62 13.45 16.66
C VAL A 344 8.62 14.16 17.57
N ALA A 345 9.79 13.54 17.76
CA ALA A 345 10.84 14.05 18.64
C ALA A 345 12.23 13.94 17.99
N PRO A 346 13.20 14.78 18.38
CA PRO A 346 14.58 14.65 17.94
C PRO A 346 15.22 13.36 18.45
N VAL A 347 16.03 12.73 17.60
CA VAL A 347 16.79 11.53 17.94
C VAL A 347 18.29 11.78 17.92
N LYS A 348 18.97 11.18 18.89
CA LYS A 348 20.44 11.11 18.91
C LYS A 348 20.88 9.70 18.60
N ARG A 349 21.88 9.57 17.73
CA ARG A 349 22.58 8.30 17.55
C ARG A 349 23.42 8.07 18.79
N THR A 350 23.23 6.92 19.43
CA THR A 350 24.09 6.51 20.53
C THR A 350 25.46 6.17 19.94
N GLU A 351 26.48 6.99 20.19
CA GLU A 351 27.84 6.69 19.71
C GLU A 351 28.31 5.35 20.29
N SER A 352 29.09 4.60 19.50
CA SER A 352 29.56 3.29 19.93
C SER A 352 30.48 3.45 21.14
N ASN A 353 30.08 2.83 22.26
CA ASN A 353 30.84 2.90 23.49
C ASN A 353 31.97 1.86 23.42
N ALA A 354 33.22 2.27 23.70
CA ALA A 354 34.39 1.39 23.68
C ALA A 354 34.30 0.21 24.67
N TRP A 355 33.37 0.26 25.62
CA TRP A 355 33.09 -0.77 26.62
C TRP A 355 31.85 -1.62 26.31
N VAL A 356 31.37 -1.62 25.06
CA VAL A 356 30.21 -2.42 24.62
C VAL A 356 30.39 -3.90 24.96
N PHE A 357 31.62 -4.44 24.96
CA PHE A 357 31.89 -5.84 25.33
C PHE A 357 31.51 -6.22 26.77
N LEU A 358 31.39 -5.27 27.71
CA LEU A 358 30.93 -5.56 29.09
C LEU A 358 29.41 -5.52 29.24
N LYS A 359 28.68 -4.93 28.29
CA LYS A 359 27.21 -4.74 28.36
C LYS A 359 26.35 -6.00 28.19
N PRO A 360 26.75 -7.08 27.50
CA PRO A 360 25.92 -8.26 27.32
C PRO A 360 25.46 -8.91 28.63
N PHE A 361 26.26 -8.78 29.69
CA PHE A 361 25.93 -9.27 31.03
C PHE A 361 25.87 -8.14 32.05
N THR A 362 24.92 -8.24 32.98
CA THR A 362 24.85 -7.33 34.11
C THR A 362 26.04 -7.56 35.04
N PRO A 363 26.48 -6.55 35.82
CA PRO A 363 27.54 -6.72 36.82
C PRO A 363 27.27 -7.89 37.77
N MET A 364 25.99 -8.11 38.13
CA MET A 364 25.57 -9.24 38.94
C MET A 364 25.85 -10.59 38.28
N MET A 365 25.59 -10.73 36.97
CA MET A 365 25.90 -11.96 36.23
C MET A 365 27.40 -12.21 36.14
N TRP A 366 28.22 -11.17 35.95
CA TRP A 366 29.69 -11.29 36.00
C TRP A 366 30.18 -11.81 37.36
N CYS A 367 29.65 -11.29 38.47
CA CYS A 367 30.01 -11.72 39.82
C CYS A 367 29.59 -13.17 40.12
N ILE A 368 28.34 -13.54 39.78
CA ILE A 368 27.85 -14.92 39.98
C ILE A 368 28.71 -15.89 39.18
N THR A 369 28.94 -15.59 37.91
CA THR A 369 29.75 -16.41 37.01
C THR A 369 31.16 -16.60 37.58
N GLY A 370 31.85 -15.52 37.96
CA GLY A 370 33.18 -15.57 38.59
C GLY A 370 33.21 -16.36 39.91
N THR A 371 32.15 -16.28 40.72
CA THR A 371 32.05 -17.04 41.98
C THR A 371 31.94 -18.55 41.71
N PHE A 372 31.09 -18.94 40.75
CA PHE A 372 30.95 -20.34 40.36
C PHE A 372 32.22 -20.91 39.72
N PHE A 373 33.02 -20.11 39.02
CA PHE A 373 34.36 -20.52 38.55
C PHE A 373 35.24 -21.03 39.69
N VAL A 374 35.32 -20.27 40.78
CA VAL A 374 36.16 -20.62 41.93
C VAL A 374 35.58 -21.84 42.66
N ILE A 375 34.25 -21.92 42.81
CA ILE A 375 33.59 -23.04 43.48
C ILE A 375 33.80 -24.35 42.71
N VAL A 376 33.55 -24.36 41.39
CA VAL A 376 33.72 -25.58 40.58
C VAL A 376 35.20 -25.98 40.50
N GLY A 377 36.10 -25.00 40.39
CA GLY A 377 37.54 -25.23 40.50
C GLY A 377 37.94 -25.91 41.81
N ALA A 378 37.37 -25.46 42.94
CA ALA A 378 37.60 -26.08 44.25
C ALA A 378 37.00 -27.48 44.36
N VAL A 379 35.80 -27.72 43.80
CA VAL A 379 35.16 -29.05 43.81
C VAL A 379 35.97 -30.05 42.97
N VAL A 380 36.39 -29.67 41.77
CA VAL A 380 37.25 -30.51 40.92
C VAL A 380 38.60 -30.75 41.60
N TRP A 381 39.18 -29.72 42.22
CA TRP A 381 40.40 -29.87 43.02
C TRP A 381 40.22 -30.90 44.14
N ILE A 382 39.17 -30.81 44.96
CA ILE A 382 38.92 -31.80 46.04
C ILE A 382 38.80 -33.23 45.50
N LEU A 383 38.09 -33.41 44.38
CA LEU A 383 37.84 -34.72 43.79
C LEU A 383 39.07 -35.34 43.11
N GLU A 384 39.94 -34.51 42.51
CA GLU A 384 41.16 -34.94 41.81
C GLU A 384 42.38 -34.99 42.75
N HIS A 385 42.38 -34.23 43.85
CA HIS A 385 43.51 -34.11 44.79
C HIS A 385 43.97 -35.47 45.36
N ARG A 386 43.04 -36.41 45.50
CA ARG A 386 43.33 -37.74 46.03
C ARG A 386 43.97 -38.69 45.01
N PHE A 387 43.77 -38.46 43.71
CA PHE A 387 44.05 -39.44 42.66
C PHE A 387 45.00 -38.96 41.56
N ASN A 388 45.24 -37.65 41.44
CA ASN A 388 45.99 -37.07 40.34
C ASN A 388 47.23 -36.33 40.85
N ASP A 389 48.41 -36.73 40.37
CA ASP A 389 49.69 -36.16 40.80
C ASP A 389 49.92 -34.75 40.22
N GLU A 390 49.21 -34.35 39.14
CA GLU A 390 49.25 -32.99 38.58
C GLU A 390 48.68 -31.93 39.55
N PHE A 391 47.80 -32.33 40.47
CA PHE A 391 47.18 -31.44 41.46
C PHE A 391 47.90 -31.47 42.84
N ARG A 392 49.12 -32.04 42.91
CA ARG A 392 49.97 -32.08 44.11
C ARG A 392 51.14 -31.09 44.04
N GLY A 393 51.46 -30.45 45.16
CA GLY A 393 52.53 -29.46 45.27
C GLY A 393 52.46 -28.62 46.56
N PRO A 394 53.39 -27.69 46.79
CA PRO A 394 53.33 -26.74 47.91
C PRO A 394 52.06 -25.86 47.82
N PRO A 395 51.50 -25.38 48.94
CA PRO A 395 50.16 -24.75 49.00
C PRO A 395 49.99 -23.56 48.06
N ARG A 396 51.06 -22.81 47.77
CA ARG A 396 51.04 -21.70 46.80
C ARG A 396 50.88 -22.17 45.35
N GLN A 397 51.48 -23.30 44.99
CA GLN A 397 51.40 -23.86 43.64
C GLN A 397 50.00 -24.47 43.42
N GLN A 398 49.40 -25.05 44.45
CA GLN A 398 48.05 -25.61 44.39
C GLN A 398 46.96 -24.56 44.14
N VAL A 399 47.03 -23.42 44.82
CA VAL A 399 46.09 -22.30 44.58
C VAL A 399 46.27 -21.74 43.17
N MET A 400 47.51 -21.68 42.67
CA MET A 400 47.80 -21.23 41.32
C MET A 400 47.27 -22.22 40.27
N THR A 401 47.42 -23.53 40.47
CA THR A 401 46.85 -24.57 39.59
C THR A 401 45.32 -24.54 39.62
N LEU A 402 44.69 -24.33 40.79
CA LEU A 402 43.23 -24.20 40.91
C LEU A 402 42.68 -23.01 40.11
N LEU A 403 43.31 -21.84 40.26
CA LEU A 403 42.88 -20.63 39.55
C LEU A 403 43.18 -20.73 38.05
N TRP A 404 44.31 -21.33 37.68
CA TRP A 404 44.70 -21.55 36.28
C TRP A 404 43.77 -22.55 35.58
N PHE A 405 43.49 -23.69 36.21
CA PHE A 405 42.55 -24.70 35.71
C PHE A 405 41.14 -24.13 35.57
N SER A 406 40.65 -23.39 36.58
CA SER A 406 39.34 -22.74 36.50
C SER A 406 39.27 -21.74 35.34
N CYS A 407 40.32 -20.94 35.13
CA CYS A 407 40.41 -19.98 34.04
C CYS A 407 40.50 -20.66 32.65
N SER A 408 41.22 -21.79 32.55
CA SER A 408 41.41 -22.50 31.29
C SER A 408 40.14 -23.21 30.80
N THR A 409 39.23 -23.60 31.71
CA THR A 409 37.91 -24.15 31.35
C THR A 409 37.01 -23.15 30.62
N TRP A 410 37.15 -21.85 30.87
CA TRP A 410 36.36 -20.80 30.20
C TRP A 410 36.73 -20.64 28.72
N PHE A 411 38.02 -20.81 28.39
CA PHE A 411 38.54 -20.66 27.04
C PHE A 411 38.66 -21.99 26.26
N PHE A 412 38.04 -23.06 26.76
CA PHE A 412 38.15 -24.42 26.19
C PHE A 412 39.60 -24.90 26.02
N SER A 413 40.53 -24.40 26.83
CA SER A 413 41.96 -24.73 26.79
C SER A 413 42.31 -25.72 27.90
N GLN A 414 41.69 -26.91 27.89
CA GLN A 414 41.95 -27.93 28.91
C GLN A 414 43.30 -28.60 28.65
N ARG A 415 44.25 -28.40 29.57
CA ARG A 415 45.60 -28.96 29.49
C ARG A 415 45.83 -30.16 30.43
N GLU A 416 45.06 -30.27 31.51
CA GLU A 416 45.21 -31.30 32.55
C GLU A 416 44.10 -32.35 32.44
N ASN A 417 44.48 -33.63 32.52
CA ASN A 417 43.55 -34.75 32.35
C ASN A 417 42.93 -35.11 33.70
N THR A 418 41.61 -34.96 33.86
CA THR A 418 40.89 -35.45 35.06
C THR A 418 40.81 -36.98 35.06
N VAL A 419 41.25 -37.61 36.15
CA VAL A 419 41.33 -39.07 36.30
C VAL A 419 40.08 -39.63 36.98
N SER A 420 39.41 -38.85 37.84
CA SER A 420 38.25 -39.28 38.62
C SER A 420 36.95 -39.31 37.80
N ALA A 421 36.16 -40.38 37.94
CA ALA A 421 34.85 -40.49 37.28
C ALA A 421 33.86 -39.40 37.75
N LEU A 422 33.87 -39.06 39.05
CA LEU A 422 33.04 -37.99 39.60
C LEU A 422 33.54 -36.60 39.18
N GLY A 423 34.86 -36.41 39.08
CA GLY A 423 35.47 -35.18 38.57
C GLY A 423 35.07 -34.92 37.11
N ARG A 424 35.10 -35.96 36.26
CA ARG A 424 34.66 -35.90 34.86
C ARG A 424 33.18 -35.54 34.72
N LEU A 425 32.31 -36.09 35.56
CA LEU A 425 30.88 -35.77 35.53
C LEU A 425 30.64 -34.28 35.82
N VAL A 426 31.25 -33.76 36.89
CA VAL A 426 31.16 -32.34 37.27
C VAL A 426 31.74 -31.44 36.18
N LEU A 427 32.87 -31.84 35.59
CA LEU A 427 33.53 -31.10 34.50
C LEU A 427 32.67 -31.05 33.22
N ILE A 428 32.03 -32.16 32.82
CA ILE A 428 31.15 -32.20 31.64
C ILE A 428 29.95 -31.27 31.83
N ILE A 429 29.31 -31.32 33.01
CA ILE A 429 28.19 -30.42 33.33
C ILE A 429 28.66 -28.96 33.32
N TRP A 430 29.84 -28.68 33.88
CA TRP A 430 30.41 -27.34 33.89
C TRP A 430 30.73 -26.81 32.48
N LEU A 431 31.36 -27.63 31.63
CA LEU A 431 31.65 -27.28 30.24
C LEU A 431 30.36 -26.99 29.46
N PHE A 432 29.28 -27.71 29.72
CA PHE A 432 27.97 -27.43 29.13
C PHE A 432 27.41 -26.07 29.58
N VAL A 433 27.54 -25.73 30.86
CA VAL A 433 27.16 -24.40 31.38
C VAL A 433 27.99 -23.29 30.74
N VAL A 434 29.32 -23.46 30.67
CA VAL A 434 30.24 -22.51 30.03
C VAL A 434 29.90 -22.33 28.55
N LEU A 435 29.57 -23.40 27.84
CA LEU A 435 29.13 -23.34 26.44
C LEU A 435 27.87 -22.48 26.27
N ILE A 436 26.86 -22.66 27.12
CA ILE A 436 25.62 -21.86 27.08
C ILE A 436 25.93 -20.39 27.37
N ILE A 437 26.76 -20.11 28.37
CA ILE A 437 27.13 -18.74 28.74
C ILE A 437 27.88 -18.05 27.59
N ASN A 438 28.86 -18.72 26.97
CA ASN A 438 29.63 -18.16 25.87
C ASN A 438 28.77 -17.94 24.60
N SER A 439 27.89 -18.90 24.30
CA SER A 439 26.93 -18.78 23.19
C SER A 439 25.97 -17.60 23.40
N SER A 440 25.40 -17.47 24.60
CA SER A 440 24.48 -16.37 24.96
C SER A 440 25.17 -15.00 24.96
N TYR A 441 26.42 -14.94 25.42
CA TYR A 441 27.26 -13.74 25.35
C TYR A 441 27.48 -13.31 23.89
N THR A 442 27.88 -14.26 23.04
CA THR A 442 28.17 -13.99 21.62
C THR A 442 26.92 -13.54 20.87
N ALA A 443 25.77 -14.19 21.11
CA ALA A 443 24.49 -13.81 20.51
C ALA A 443 24.05 -12.40 20.94
N SER A 444 24.14 -12.09 22.23
CA SER A 444 23.75 -10.78 22.77
C SER A 444 24.67 -9.66 22.30
N LEU A 445 25.98 -9.89 22.28
CA LEU A 445 26.97 -8.94 21.76
C LEU A 445 26.75 -8.68 20.27
N THR A 446 26.50 -9.73 19.48
CA THR A 446 26.21 -9.61 18.04
C THR A 446 24.95 -8.80 17.80
N SER A 447 23.86 -9.06 18.55
CA SER A 447 22.62 -8.28 18.46
C SER A 447 22.83 -6.80 18.80
N MET A 448 23.62 -6.49 19.83
CA MET A 448 23.92 -5.10 20.20
C MET A 448 24.81 -4.38 19.17
N LEU A 449 25.69 -5.10 18.48
CA LEU A 449 26.56 -4.52 17.45
C LEU A 449 25.84 -4.33 16.10
N THR A 450 24.78 -5.09 15.83
CA THR A 450 24.02 -4.99 14.58
C THR A 450 22.89 -3.97 14.64
N VAL A 451 22.31 -3.69 15.82
CA VAL A 451 21.22 -2.73 15.99
C VAL A 451 21.76 -1.35 16.38
N GLN A 452 21.69 -0.38 15.48
CA GLN A 452 21.94 1.03 15.82
C GLN A 452 20.80 1.56 16.71
N GLN A 453 21.09 1.79 18.00
CA GLN A 453 20.10 2.35 18.93
C GLN A 453 20.02 3.88 18.78
N LEU A 454 18.90 4.36 18.23
CA LEU A 454 18.49 5.76 18.33
C LEU A 454 17.91 5.99 19.73
N SER A 455 18.42 6.99 20.44
CA SER A 455 17.88 7.39 21.73
C SER A 455 17.19 8.75 21.60
N SER A 456 15.95 8.83 22.08
CA SER A 456 15.21 10.08 22.27
C SER A 456 14.87 10.25 23.75
N PRO A 457 14.94 11.47 24.30
CA PRO A 457 14.46 11.76 25.65
C PRO A 457 12.95 11.47 25.83
N ILE A 458 12.16 11.67 24.76
CA ILE A 458 10.71 11.44 24.75
C ILE A 458 10.44 10.07 24.14
N LYS A 459 9.72 9.20 24.87
CA LYS A 459 9.38 7.84 24.41
C LYS A 459 7.98 7.72 23.81
N GLY A 460 7.14 8.76 23.91
CA GLY A 460 5.77 8.79 23.43
C GLY A 460 4.89 9.76 24.24
N ILE A 461 3.58 9.67 24.05
CA ILE A 461 2.61 10.60 24.67
C ILE A 461 2.62 10.57 26.20
N GLN A 462 2.75 9.39 26.82
CA GLN A 462 2.79 9.27 28.29
C GLN A 462 3.95 10.05 28.91
N SER A 463 5.12 10.04 28.26
CA SER A 463 6.28 10.83 28.69
C SER A 463 6.04 12.33 28.57
N LEU A 464 5.19 12.78 27.64
CA LEU A 464 4.82 14.19 27.50
C LEU A 464 3.81 14.61 28.57
N ILE A 465 2.86 13.73 28.94
CA ILE A 465 1.89 13.98 30.01
C ILE A 465 2.62 14.12 31.36
N GLU A 466 3.57 13.23 31.63
CA GLU A 466 4.34 13.22 32.88
C GLU A 466 5.39 14.35 32.97
N SER A 467 5.89 14.83 31.82
CA SER A 467 6.83 15.94 31.78
C SER A 467 6.12 17.30 31.81
N ASN A 468 6.86 18.38 32.10
CA ASN A 468 6.37 19.76 32.02
C ASN A 468 6.93 20.52 30.80
N GLU A 469 7.33 19.78 29.77
CA GLU A 469 7.99 20.33 28.60
C GLU A 469 6.98 20.91 27.59
N PRO A 470 7.36 21.92 26.79
CA PRO A 470 6.52 22.50 25.74
C PRO A 470 6.30 21.54 24.56
N ILE A 471 5.09 21.53 24.02
CA ILE A 471 4.62 20.63 22.96
C ILE A 471 4.13 21.46 21.78
N GLY A 472 4.67 21.18 20.59
CA GLY A 472 4.23 21.81 19.35
C GLY A 472 3.01 21.10 18.76
N TYR A 473 2.11 21.85 18.12
CA TYR A 473 0.97 21.32 17.37
C TYR A 473 0.60 22.25 16.21
N GLN A 474 -0.16 21.75 15.24
CA GLN A 474 -0.59 22.55 14.08
C GLN A 474 -1.64 23.58 14.46
N GLU A 475 -1.43 24.85 14.08
CA GLU A 475 -2.45 25.90 14.24
C GLU A 475 -3.75 25.51 13.51
N ASN A 476 -4.90 25.66 14.19
CA ASN A 476 -6.25 25.26 13.71
C ASN A 476 -6.48 23.74 13.53
N SER A 477 -5.61 22.88 14.09
CA SER A 477 -5.85 21.43 14.17
C SER A 477 -6.70 21.03 15.37
N PHE A 478 -7.36 19.87 15.27
CA PHE A 478 -8.08 19.27 16.39
C PHE A 478 -7.13 18.77 17.50
N ALA A 479 -5.83 18.61 17.19
CA ALA A 479 -4.81 18.18 18.14
C ALA A 479 -4.76 19.08 19.39
N GLN A 480 -4.98 20.39 19.24
CA GLN A 480 -5.03 21.33 20.36
C GLN A 480 -6.09 20.93 21.39
N ASN A 481 -7.34 20.82 20.93
CA ASN A 481 -8.47 20.50 21.79
C ASN A 481 -8.30 19.09 22.38
N TYR A 482 -7.77 18.14 21.61
CA TYR A 482 -7.53 16.79 22.13
C TYR A 482 -6.48 16.77 23.25
N LEU A 483 -5.34 17.46 23.08
CA LEU A 483 -4.29 17.53 24.08
C LEU A 483 -4.77 18.22 25.37
N HIS A 484 -5.57 19.28 25.23
CA HIS A 484 -6.08 20.03 26.36
C HIS A 484 -7.27 19.34 27.05
N ASP A 485 -8.31 19.01 26.30
CA ASP A 485 -9.60 18.56 26.85
C ASP A 485 -9.58 17.08 27.25
N GLU A 486 -8.95 16.21 26.46
CA GLU A 486 -8.93 14.76 26.70
C GLU A 486 -7.71 14.32 27.52
N LEU A 487 -6.54 14.91 27.26
CA LEU A 487 -5.29 14.57 27.97
C LEU A 487 -4.95 15.51 29.12
N SER A 488 -5.77 16.53 29.39
CA SER A 488 -5.59 17.48 30.50
C SER A 488 -4.22 18.18 30.50
N ILE A 489 -3.63 18.42 29.33
CA ILE A 489 -2.36 19.13 29.20
C ILE A 489 -2.62 20.65 29.27
N PRO A 490 -1.96 21.39 30.16
CA PRO A 490 -2.14 22.83 30.28
C PRO A 490 -1.87 23.57 28.96
N GLU A 491 -2.77 24.49 28.60
CA GLU A 491 -2.65 25.29 27.37
C GLU A 491 -1.34 26.10 27.32
N SER A 492 -0.80 26.51 28.48
CA SER A 492 0.48 27.22 28.58
C SER A 492 1.69 26.44 28.04
N ARG A 493 1.57 25.11 27.87
CA ARG A 493 2.62 24.25 27.31
C ARG A 493 2.45 24.02 25.81
N LEU A 494 1.30 24.35 25.25
CA LEU A 494 0.96 24.08 23.85
C LEU A 494 1.42 25.26 22.99
N VAL A 495 2.30 24.98 22.03
CA VAL A 495 2.87 25.96 21.11
C VAL A 495 2.28 25.73 19.72
N ALA A 496 1.50 26.71 19.24
CA ALA A 496 0.94 26.66 17.89
C ALA A 496 2.03 26.89 16.85
N LEU A 497 2.09 26.02 15.84
CA LEU A 497 3.06 26.05 14.76
C LEU A 497 2.32 26.08 13.42
N ARG A 498 2.81 26.87 12.46
CA ARG A 498 2.11 27.18 11.20
C ARG A 498 2.64 26.47 9.97
N SER A 499 3.86 25.97 10.02
CA SER A 499 4.52 25.39 8.85
C SER A 499 5.52 24.30 9.21
N GLU A 500 5.79 23.42 8.24
CA GLU A 500 6.82 22.38 8.34
C GLU A 500 8.21 22.93 8.71
N ALA A 501 8.55 24.13 8.24
CA ALA A 501 9.82 24.77 8.58
C ALA A 501 9.87 25.18 10.06
N GLU A 502 8.75 25.68 10.59
CA GLU A 502 8.62 26.05 12.00
C GLU A 502 8.68 24.81 12.91
N TYR A 503 8.12 23.68 12.46
CA TYR A 503 8.20 22.40 13.17
C TYR A 503 9.65 21.99 13.37
N ALA A 504 10.43 21.97 12.28
CA ALA A 504 11.83 21.58 12.33
C ALA A 504 12.66 22.55 13.19
N GLU A 505 12.42 23.85 13.08
CA GLU A 505 13.15 24.85 13.86
C GLU A 505 12.83 24.75 15.36
N ALA A 506 11.56 24.57 15.72
CA ALA A 506 11.13 24.40 17.11
C ALA A 506 11.71 23.11 17.73
N LEU A 507 11.74 22.00 16.98
CA LEU A 507 12.34 20.75 17.43
C LEU A 507 13.87 20.84 17.56
N ARG A 508 14.55 21.59 16.68
CA ARG A 508 16.01 21.81 16.74
C ARG A 508 16.43 22.66 17.92
N LYS A 509 15.69 23.74 18.20
CA LYS A 509 15.93 24.58 19.39
C LYS A 509 15.79 23.77 20.67
N GLY A 510 14.81 22.86 20.69
CA GLY A 510 14.48 22.05 21.86
C GLY A 510 13.88 22.90 23.00
N PRO A 511 13.40 22.27 24.06
CA PRO A 511 12.62 22.97 25.09
C PRO A 511 13.44 23.98 25.89
N LYS A 512 14.75 23.76 26.02
CA LYS A 512 15.66 24.63 26.79
C LYS A 512 15.98 25.96 26.10
N ASN A 513 15.88 26.04 24.78
CA ASN A 513 16.23 27.23 24.00
C ASN A 513 14.99 27.92 23.38
N GLY A 514 13.83 27.79 24.03
CA GLY A 514 12.57 28.37 23.56
C GLY A 514 11.93 27.65 22.38
N GLY A 515 12.30 26.39 22.12
CA GLY A 515 11.63 25.49 21.19
C GLY A 515 10.69 24.52 21.91
N VAL A 516 10.40 23.38 21.28
CA VAL A 516 9.51 22.34 21.80
C VAL A 516 10.26 21.03 22.05
N ALA A 517 9.80 20.22 23.00
CA ALA A 517 10.37 18.89 23.24
C ALA A 517 9.93 17.87 22.18
N ALA A 518 8.68 18.01 21.73
CA ALA A 518 8.10 17.17 20.68
C ALA A 518 7.00 17.94 19.96
N VAL A 519 6.66 17.48 18.76
CA VAL A 519 5.50 17.93 18.00
C VAL A 519 4.48 16.80 17.96
N VAL A 520 3.22 17.13 18.18
CA VAL A 520 2.09 16.21 18.07
C VAL A 520 1.23 16.62 16.89
N ASP A 521 1.10 15.72 15.93
CA ASP A 521 0.30 15.96 14.73
C ASP A 521 -0.16 14.64 14.11
N GLU A 522 -1.01 14.72 13.10
CA GLU A 522 -1.54 13.57 12.38
C GLU A 522 -0.44 12.83 11.60
N ARG A 523 -0.53 11.50 11.60
CA ARG A 523 0.48 10.62 11.01
C ARG A 523 0.74 10.90 9.54
N GLY A 524 -0.29 11.13 8.73
CA GLY A 524 -0.14 11.43 7.30
C GLY A 524 0.78 12.64 7.05
N TYR A 525 0.63 13.71 7.84
CA TYR A 525 1.53 14.87 7.75
C TYR A 525 2.94 14.55 8.23
N MET A 526 3.06 13.78 9.32
CA MET A 526 4.36 13.47 9.93
C MET A 526 5.20 12.52 9.09
N GLU A 527 4.59 11.56 8.39
CA GLU A 527 5.30 10.70 7.44
C GLU A 527 5.89 11.52 6.28
N LEU A 528 5.13 12.48 5.74
CA LEU A 528 5.65 13.39 4.72
C LEU A 528 6.77 14.29 5.26
N PHE A 529 6.60 14.84 6.45
CA PHE A 529 7.61 15.68 7.12
C PHE A 529 8.93 14.92 7.34
N LEU A 530 8.86 13.66 7.78
CA LEU A 530 10.02 12.82 8.08
C LEU A 530 10.71 12.28 6.82
N SER A 531 10.00 12.17 5.69
CA SER A 531 10.58 11.70 4.43
C SER A 531 11.83 12.48 4.00
N THR A 532 11.90 13.76 4.37
CA THR A 532 13.02 14.67 4.04
C THR A 532 13.96 14.97 5.24
N ARG A 533 13.63 14.52 6.46
CA ARG A 533 14.28 14.96 7.70
C ARG A 533 14.57 13.80 8.67
N CYS A 534 15.73 13.16 8.52
CA CYS A 534 16.12 11.99 9.32
C CYS A 534 16.65 12.32 10.74
N GLU A 535 16.64 13.58 11.15
CA GLU A 535 17.05 14.02 12.50
C GLU A 535 15.94 13.85 13.56
N PHE A 536 14.72 13.58 13.08
CA PHE A 536 13.54 13.35 13.90
C PHE A 536 12.98 11.94 13.62
N THR A 537 12.17 11.42 14.54
CA THR A 537 11.40 10.20 14.31
C THR A 537 10.07 10.28 15.04
N ILE A 538 9.11 9.46 14.59
CA ILE A 538 7.93 9.14 15.39
C ILE A 538 8.38 8.31 16.59
N VAL A 539 8.03 8.75 17.80
CA VAL A 539 8.31 8.08 19.07
C VAL A 539 7.02 7.60 19.73
N GLY A 540 7.02 6.35 20.19
CA GLY A 540 5.84 5.73 20.78
C GLY A 540 4.85 5.21 19.74
N GLN A 541 3.66 4.85 20.21
CA GLN A 541 2.55 4.40 19.37
C GLN A 541 1.59 5.54 19.06
N GLU A 542 0.91 5.44 17.93
CA GLU A 542 -0.25 6.26 17.59
C GLU A 542 -1.34 6.07 18.65
N PHE A 543 -1.84 7.18 19.22
CA PHE A 543 -2.73 7.14 20.39
C PHE A 543 -4.17 7.55 20.09
N THR A 544 -4.46 7.93 18.84
CA THR A 544 -5.84 8.09 18.35
C THR A 544 -6.01 7.25 17.09
N LYS A 545 -7.15 6.58 16.90
CA LYS A 545 -7.44 5.81 15.67
C LYS A 545 -8.39 6.59 14.76
N ASN A 546 -7.94 7.76 14.31
CA ASN A 546 -8.72 8.63 13.45
C ASN A 546 -8.32 8.41 11.98
N GLY A 547 -9.16 8.87 11.07
CA GLY A 547 -8.85 8.89 9.64
C GLY A 547 -9.47 10.11 8.97
N TRP A 548 -9.07 10.36 7.73
CA TRP A 548 -9.69 11.41 6.92
C TRP A 548 -10.82 10.84 6.08
N GLY A 549 -11.93 11.57 6.02
CA GLY A 549 -13.09 11.22 5.22
C GLY A 549 -13.67 12.43 4.50
N PHE A 550 -14.38 12.19 3.41
CA PHE A 550 -15.13 13.24 2.73
C PHE A 550 -16.42 13.51 3.50
N ALA A 551 -16.78 14.78 3.66
CA ALA A 551 -17.95 15.19 4.42
C ALA A 551 -19.11 15.53 3.49
N PHE A 552 -20.28 15.03 3.84
CA PHE A 552 -21.54 15.32 3.16
C PHE A 552 -22.56 15.84 4.18
N PRO A 553 -23.59 16.59 3.72
CA PRO A 553 -24.74 16.91 4.55
C PRO A 553 -25.34 15.64 5.16
N ARG A 554 -25.91 15.76 6.36
CA ARG A 554 -26.57 14.63 7.02
C ARG A 554 -27.63 14.01 6.13
N ASP A 555 -27.74 12.70 6.20
CA ASP A 555 -28.67 11.86 5.45
C ASP A 555 -28.44 11.91 3.92
N SER A 556 -27.25 12.37 3.47
CA SER A 556 -26.90 12.36 2.07
C SER A 556 -26.64 10.92 1.58
N PRO A 557 -27.37 10.44 0.56
CA PRO A 557 -27.15 9.09 0.01
C PRO A 557 -25.75 8.95 -0.60
N LEU A 558 -25.13 10.06 -1.03
CA LEU A 558 -23.81 10.07 -1.62
C LEU A 558 -22.72 9.65 -0.63
N SER A 559 -22.92 9.85 0.68
CA SER A 559 -21.96 9.42 1.71
C SER A 559 -21.78 7.90 1.73
N ALA A 560 -22.89 7.16 1.64
CA ALA A 560 -22.88 5.69 1.63
C ALA A 560 -22.30 5.13 0.32
N ASP A 561 -22.70 5.70 -0.82
CA ASP A 561 -22.21 5.28 -2.13
C ASP A 561 -20.71 5.57 -2.30
N MET A 562 -20.26 6.75 -1.88
CA MET A 562 -18.84 7.11 -1.88
C MET A 562 -18.02 6.26 -0.92
N SER A 563 -18.57 5.88 0.23
CA SER A 563 -17.92 4.94 1.15
C SER A 563 -17.65 3.59 0.49
N THR A 564 -18.64 3.07 -0.25
CA THR A 564 -18.49 1.82 -0.99
C THR A 564 -17.47 1.96 -2.14
N ALA A 565 -17.42 3.12 -2.80
CA ALA A 565 -16.41 3.41 -3.81
C ALA A 565 -14.98 3.46 -3.23
N ILE A 566 -14.80 4.08 -2.05
CA ILE A 566 -13.51 4.12 -1.35
C ILE A 566 -13.05 2.72 -0.94
N LEU A 567 -13.96 1.88 -0.42
CA LEU A 567 -13.63 0.48 -0.12
C LEU A 567 -13.18 -0.28 -1.36
N LYS A 568 -13.86 -0.08 -2.51
CA LYS A 568 -13.42 -0.67 -3.79
C LYS A 568 -12.04 -0.19 -4.23
N LEU A 569 -11.69 1.08 -4.01
CA LEU A 569 -10.34 1.62 -4.27
C LEU A 569 -9.28 0.99 -3.35
N SER A 570 -9.66 0.66 -2.11
CA SER A 570 -8.79 -0.05 -1.19
C SER A 570 -8.57 -1.50 -1.64
N GLU A 571 -9.63 -2.19 -2.03
CA GLU A 571 -9.60 -3.61 -2.44
C GLU A 571 -8.85 -3.81 -3.77
N ASN A 572 -8.96 -2.88 -4.72
CA ASN A 572 -8.29 -2.97 -6.01
C ASN A 572 -6.83 -2.43 -6.00
N GLY A 573 -6.38 -1.86 -4.88
CA GLY A 573 -5.04 -1.30 -4.70
C GLY A 573 -4.79 0.06 -5.35
N ASP A 574 -5.79 0.69 -5.95
CA ASP A 574 -5.65 2.04 -6.52
C ASP A 574 -5.40 3.09 -5.43
N LEU A 575 -6.02 2.92 -4.25
CA LEU A 575 -5.81 3.81 -3.11
C LEU A 575 -4.33 3.84 -2.68
N GLN A 576 -3.67 2.68 -2.65
CA GLN A 576 -2.23 2.57 -2.38
C GLN A 576 -1.40 3.23 -3.49
N ARG A 577 -1.79 3.05 -4.76
CA ARG A 577 -1.08 3.66 -5.90
C ARG A 577 -1.13 5.18 -5.86
N ILE A 578 -2.28 5.75 -5.47
CA ILE A 578 -2.45 7.19 -5.29
C ILE A 578 -1.64 7.66 -4.07
N HIS A 579 -1.62 6.88 -2.99
CA HIS A 579 -0.79 7.15 -1.81
C HIS A 579 0.69 7.26 -2.20
N ASP A 580 1.23 6.26 -2.89
CA ASP A 580 2.64 6.22 -3.25
C ASP A 580 3.03 7.34 -4.22
N LYS A 581 2.13 7.67 -5.17
CA LYS A 581 2.30 8.79 -6.10
C LYS A 581 2.54 10.14 -5.40
N TRP A 582 1.81 10.40 -4.31
CA TRP A 582 1.83 11.70 -3.64
C TRP A 582 2.75 11.75 -2.42
N LEU A 583 2.81 10.67 -1.64
CA LEU A 583 3.37 10.67 -0.29
C LEU A 583 4.69 9.89 -0.20
N MET A 584 4.98 9.00 -1.16
CA MET A 584 6.24 8.28 -1.21
C MET A 584 7.28 9.10 -1.99
N ARG A 585 7.78 10.18 -1.36
CA ARG A 585 9.06 10.77 -1.79
C ARG A 585 10.21 9.86 -1.31
N SER A 586 11.36 9.91 -1.99
CA SER A 586 12.54 9.13 -1.63
C SER A 586 12.85 9.31 -0.14
N ALA A 587 12.41 8.36 0.68
CA ALA A 587 12.73 8.29 2.10
C ALA A 587 14.24 8.37 2.20
N CYS A 588 14.76 9.18 3.14
CA CYS A 588 16.17 9.29 3.50
C CYS A 588 17.01 8.11 2.99
N SER A 589 17.51 8.22 1.75
CA SER A 589 18.15 7.12 1.02
C SER A 589 19.46 6.70 1.68
N SER A 590 19.89 7.45 2.70
CA SER A 590 20.94 7.09 3.64
C SER A 590 20.64 5.87 4.53
N GLN A 591 19.43 5.29 4.51
CA GLN A 591 19.11 4.08 5.27
C GLN A 591 19.17 2.80 4.42
N GLU A 592 18.72 2.84 3.16
CA GLU A 592 18.89 1.69 2.25
C GLU A 592 20.29 1.66 1.58
N THR A 593 20.90 2.81 1.26
CA THR A 593 22.27 2.82 0.69
C THR A 593 23.39 2.80 1.75
N LYS A 594 23.04 2.85 3.05
CA LYS A 594 23.93 2.44 4.15
C LYS A 594 23.63 1.04 4.70
N LEU A 595 23.02 0.18 3.88
CA LEU A 595 23.39 -1.24 3.84
C LEU A 595 24.78 -1.43 3.20
N ALA A 596 25.59 -0.37 3.10
CA ALA A 596 27.04 -0.47 3.15
C ALA A 596 27.42 -1.19 4.46
N VAL A 597 27.49 -2.52 4.38
CA VAL A 597 28.23 -3.47 5.21
C VAL A 597 28.53 -2.90 6.60
N ASN A 598 27.82 -3.36 7.64
CA ASN A 598 28.12 -3.09 9.04
C ASN A 598 29.60 -3.37 9.35
N ARG A 599 30.49 -2.44 9.03
CA ARG A 599 31.91 -2.50 9.32
C ARG A 599 32.05 -2.05 10.76
N LEU A 600 32.58 -2.94 11.58
CA LEU A 600 32.87 -2.65 12.98
C LEU A 600 33.92 -1.53 13.04
N ASP A 601 33.55 -0.39 13.61
CA ASP A 601 34.44 0.75 13.78
C ASP A 601 35.45 0.49 14.91
N LEU A 602 36.68 1.00 14.76
CA LEU A 602 37.74 0.87 15.75
C LEU A 602 37.31 1.48 17.10
N LYS A 603 36.46 2.51 17.07
CA LYS A 603 35.87 3.14 18.26
C LYS A 603 35.17 2.14 19.18
N SER A 604 34.53 1.10 18.63
CA SER A 604 33.80 0.10 19.41
C SER A 604 34.72 -0.87 20.18
N PHE A 605 35.98 -1.04 19.75
CA PHE A 605 36.89 -2.08 20.26
C PHE A 605 38.20 -1.55 20.86
N TRP A 606 38.46 -0.24 20.81
CA TRP A 606 39.70 0.33 21.33
C TRP A 606 39.97 -0.01 22.80
N GLY A 607 38.91 -0.14 23.63
CA GLY A 607 39.03 -0.56 25.03
C GLY A 607 39.67 -1.95 25.21
N LEU A 608 39.39 -2.92 24.33
CA LEU A 608 40.02 -4.25 24.37
C LEU A 608 41.52 -4.18 24.04
N PHE A 609 41.88 -3.40 23.01
CA PHE A 609 43.27 -3.21 22.62
C PHE A 609 44.07 -2.51 23.72
N LEU A 610 43.46 -1.55 24.43
CA LEU A 610 44.07 -0.87 25.58
C LEU A 610 44.37 -1.85 26.73
N ILE A 611 43.43 -2.72 27.09
CA ILE A 611 43.63 -3.72 28.15
C ILE A 611 44.81 -4.65 27.80
N CYS A 612 44.86 -5.14 26.56
CA CYS A 612 45.94 -5.99 26.08
C CYS A 612 47.30 -5.27 26.14
N ALA A 613 47.36 -4.02 25.67
CA ALA A 613 48.59 -3.22 25.70
C ALA A 613 49.10 -2.98 27.13
N VAL A 614 48.21 -2.65 28.07
CA VAL A 614 48.56 -2.45 29.48
C VAL A 614 49.05 -3.75 30.12
N ALA A 615 48.40 -4.89 29.84
CA ALA A 615 48.82 -6.19 30.36
C ALA A 615 50.22 -6.58 29.85
N CYS A 616 50.47 -6.43 28.54
CA CYS A 616 51.79 -6.67 27.94
C CYS A 616 52.86 -5.76 28.53
N PHE A 617 52.55 -4.47 28.72
CA PHE A 617 53.48 -3.52 29.32
C PHE A 617 53.81 -3.90 30.77
N LEU A 618 52.80 -4.20 31.59
CA LEU A 618 53.01 -4.63 32.99
C LEU A 618 53.82 -5.93 33.06
N ALA A 619 53.54 -6.91 32.20
CA ALA A 619 54.29 -8.15 32.14
C ALA A 619 55.77 -7.90 31.78
N LEU A 620 56.05 -7.05 30.80
CA LEU A 620 57.40 -6.66 30.43
C LEU A 620 58.11 -5.90 31.56
N VAL A 621 57.44 -4.97 32.25
CA VAL A 621 58.01 -4.24 33.38
C VAL A 621 58.34 -5.18 34.55
N VAL A 622 57.45 -6.12 34.87
CA VAL A 622 57.70 -7.12 35.90
C VAL A 622 58.86 -8.04 35.51
N TYR A 623 58.89 -8.52 34.26
CA TYR A 623 59.96 -9.37 33.75
C TYR A 623 61.32 -8.64 33.79
N LEU A 624 61.37 -7.39 33.30
CA LEU A 624 62.56 -6.55 33.38
C LEU A 624 62.98 -6.28 34.83
N GLY A 625 62.02 -6.02 35.73
CA GLY A 625 62.30 -5.84 37.15
C GLY A 625 62.88 -7.10 37.81
N LEU A 626 62.37 -8.28 37.46
CA LEU A 626 62.91 -9.57 37.92
C LEU A 626 64.30 -9.84 37.33
N MET A 627 64.51 -9.57 36.05
CA MET A 627 65.79 -9.70 35.36
C MET A 627 66.85 -8.77 35.95
N VAL A 628 66.52 -7.51 36.20
CA VAL A 628 67.42 -6.54 36.85
C VAL A 628 67.72 -6.97 38.29
N ARG A 629 66.72 -7.46 39.04
CA ARG A 629 66.94 -7.98 40.40
C ARG A 629 67.84 -9.22 40.41
N GLN A 630 67.71 -10.10 39.41
CA GLN A 630 68.59 -11.26 39.26
C GLN A 630 70.01 -10.84 38.84
N PHE A 631 70.16 -9.90 37.91
CA PHE A 631 71.44 -9.35 37.48
C PHE A 631 72.19 -8.65 38.64
N MET A 632 71.50 -7.81 39.42
CA MET A 632 72.06 -7.16 40.62
C MET A 632 72.45 -8.15 41.73
N ARG A 633 71.81 -9.33 41.79
CA ARG A 633 72.21 -10.42 42.70
C ARG A 633 73.42 -11.21 42.19
N HIS A 634 73.65 -11.27 40.87
CA HIS A 634 74.74 -12.05 40.26
C HIS A 634 76.02 -11.24 40.04
N CYS A 635 75.92 -9.92 39.87
CA CYS A 635 77.04 -8.98 39.82
C CYS A 635 76.84 -7.89 40.88
N PRO A 636 77.35 -8.05 42.12
CA PRO A 636 77.43 -6.92 43.04
C PRO A 636 78.39 -5.87 42.45
N PRO A 637 78.14 -4.56 42.64
CA PRO A 637 79.11 -3.54 42.26
C PRO A 637 80.37 -3.74 43.11
N GLU A 638 81.48 -4.08 42.48
CA GLU A 638 82.80 -3.97 43.12
C GLU A 638 82.99 -2.50 43.53
N ALA A 639 83.35 -2.30 44.79
CA ALA A 639 83.73 -1.00 45.32
C ALA A 639 84.96 -0.49 44.56
N GLU A 640 84.90 0.76 44.12
CA GLU A 640 85.93 1.45 43.36
C GLU A 640 87.25 1.52 44.14
N GLU A 641 88.36 1.06 43.52
CA GLU A 641 89.68 1.66 43.76
C GLU A 641 90.43 1.91 42.43
N ALA A 642 90.75 3.19 42.24
CA ALA A 642 91.86 3.83 41.51
C ALA A 642 92.01 3.75 39.97
N GLU A 643 91.88 4.96 39.37
CA GLU A 643 92.64 5.59 38.28
C GLU A 643 92.81 4.91 36.90
N GLY A 644 92.27 5.57 35.85
CA GLY A 644 92.70 5.37 34.46
C GLY A 644 91.67 5.79 33.40
N SER A 645 92.06 6.74 32.55
CA SER A 645 91.29 7.45 31.50
C SER A 645 90.58 6.60 30.42
N GLY A 646 89.34 6.96 30.07
CA GLY A 646 88.63 6.59 28.83
C GLY A 646 87.10 6.77 28.93
N PRO A 647 86.38 7.26 27.88
CA PRO A 647 84.98 7.62 28.04
C PRO A 647 84.02 6.40 27.95
N THR A 648 83.00 6.43 28.80
CA THR A 648 81.73 5.66 28.83
C THR A 648 81.70 4.28 29.55
N PRO A 649 81.35 4.23 30.87
CA PRO A 649 81.08 2.97 31.59
C PRO A 649 79.64 2.43 31.42
N ARG A 650 78.83 3.04 30.53
CA ARG A 650 77.43 2.63 30.29
C ARG A 650 77.29 1.55 29.20
N SER A 651 78.15 1.56 28.18
CA SER A 651 78.07 0.63 27.04
C SER A 651 78.44 -0.81 27.43
N SER A 652 79.48 -0.99 28.26
CA SER A 652 79.92 -2.31 28.71
C SER A 652 78.88 -3.00 29.59
N ARG A 653 78.30 -2.30 30.57
CA ARG A 653 77.24 -2.83 31.45
C ARG A 653 75.96 -3.21 30.70
N LEU A 654 75.58 -2.44 29.68
CA LEU A 654 74.42 -2.75 28.82
C LEU A 654 74.68 -4.00 27.97
N GLN A 655 75.89 -4.18 27.44
CA GLN A 655 76.27 -5.41 26.73
C GLN A 655 76.29 -6.63 27.66
N THR A 656 76.78 -6.50 28.89
CA THR A 656 76.76 -7.59 29.88
C THR A 656 75.34 -7.96 30.34
N PHE A 657 74.45 -6.98 30.46
CA PHE A 657 73.04 -7.22 30.78
C PHE A 657 72.30 -7.89 29.61
N LEU A 658 72.56 -7.46 28.38
CA LEU A 658 71.96 -8.07 27.18
C LEU A 658 72.44 -9.50 26.96
N SER A 659 73.71 -9.81 27.21
CA SER A 659 74.21 -11.20 27.15
C SER A 659 73.60 -12.09 28.25
N PHE A 660 73.32 -11.53 29.43
CA PHE A 660 72.62 -12.25 30.50
C PHE A 660 71.13 -12.46 30.19
N ALA A 661 70.50 -11.51 29.48
CA ALA A 661 69.13 -11.64 29.02
C ALA A 661 68.93 -12.67 27.90
N ASP A 662 69.98 -12.93 27.10
CA ASP A 662 69.99 -13.94 26.04
C ASP A 662 70.34 -15.36 26.56
N GLU A 663 70.83 -15.47 27.82
CA GLU A 663 71.18 -16.75 28.45
C GLU A 663 69.93 -17.48 28.96
N LYS A 664 69.74 -18.74 28.55
CA LYS A 664 68.55 -19.54 28.95
C LYS A 664 68.47 -19.70 30.47
N GLU A 665 67.26 -19.53 31.02
CA GLU A 665 66.99 -19.57 32.47
C GLU A 665 67.49 -20.86 33.16
N GLU A 666 67.50 -21.99 32.44
CA GLU A 666 68.03 -23.26 32.93
C GLU A 666 69.54 -23.20 33.20
N VAL A 667 70.30 -22.48 32.37
CA VAL A 667 71.76 -22.32 32.53
C VAL A 667 72.07 -21.42 33.73
N VAL A 668 71.27 -20.36 33.93
CA VAL A 668 71.39 -19.44 35.08
C VAL A 668 71.03 -20.14 36.40
N LYS A 669 69.97 -20.96 36.42
CA LYS A 669 69.59 -21.77 37.61
C LYS A 669 70.66 -22.82 37.95
N THR A 670 71.25 -23.47 36.95
CA THR A 670 72.31 -24.47 37.16
C THR A 670 73.56 -23.82 37.79
N ARG A 671 73.92 -22.61 37.35
CA ARG A 671 75.02 -21.80 37.90
C ARG A 671 74.74 -21.29 39.33
N SER A 672 73.49 -20.95 39.63
CA SER A 672 73.05 -20.58 40.98
C SER A 672 73.16 -21.76 41.95
N ASN A 673 72.70 -22.95 41.52
CA ASN A 673 72.77 -24.16 42.34
C ASN A 673 74.22 -24.63 42.54
N SER A 674 75.08 -24.51 41.52
CA SER A 674 76.52 -24.80 41.67
C SER A 674 77.22 -23.83 42.63
N ARG A 675 76.88 -22.52 42.58
CA ARG A 675 77.42 -21.52 43.53
C ARG A 675 76.88 -21.66 44.95
N GLN A 676 75.65 -22.14 45.15
CA GLN A 676 75.15 -22.49 46.48
C GLN A 676 75.83 -23.74 47.04
N LEU A 677 76.16 -24.73 46.19
CA LEU A 677 77.00 -25.86 46.58
C LEU A 677 78.43 -25.44 46.94
N GLU A 678 79.01 -24.47 46.21
CA GLU A 678 80.34 -23.90 46.52
C GLU A 678 80.36 -23.09 47.83
N LYS A 679 79.27 -22.37 48.15
CA LYS A 679 79.15 -21.68 49.45
C LYS A 679 78.90 -22.64 50.62
N ALA A 680 78.32 -23.82 50.36
CA ALA A 680 78.19 -24.88 51.35
C ALA A 680 79.51 -25.65 51.58
N SER A 681 80.47 -25.60 50.66
CA SER A 681 81.76 -26.29 50.77
C SER A 681 82.89 -25.45 51.41
N THR A 682 82.69 -24.14 51.64
CA THR A 682 83.67 -23.26 52.31
C THR A 682 83.50 -23.15 53.84
N GLY A 683 82.80 -24.10 54.46
CA GLY A 683 82.61 -24.11 55.92
C GLY A 683 82.36 -25.52 56.45
N SER A 684 83.43 -26.31 56.58
CA SER A 684 83.62 -27.38 57.59
C SER A 684 84.65 -28.41 57.11
N SER A 685 85.77 -28.49 57.84
CA SER A 685 86.68 -29.63 57.81
C SER A 685 86.62 -30.36 59.16
N THR A 686 85.91 -31.49 59.25
CA THR A 686 86.35 -32.70 60.00
C THR A 686 85.43 -33.93 59.77
N LEU A 687 86.05 -34.99 59.24
CA LEU A 687 85.90 -36.45 59.50
C LEU A 687 84.61 -37.26 59.13
N ARG A 688 84.79 -38.04 58.04
CA ARG A 688 84.66 -39.53 57.84
C ARG A 688 83.31 -40.29 57.79
N HIS A 689 83.25 -41.11 56.73
CA HIS A 689 82.56 -42.42 56.50
C HIS A 689 81.02 -42.40 56.31
N ALA A 690 80.39 -43.11 55.37
CA ALA A 690 80.82 -44.06 54.33
C ALA A 690 79.69 -44.32 53.31
N SER A 691 80.10 -44.79 52.13
CA SER A 691 79.45 -45.74 51.20
C SER A 691 78.25 -45.33 50.33
N ASN A 692 78.57 -45.27 49.02
CA ASN A 692 77.74 -45.37 47.82
C ASN A 692 76.61 -46.42 47.87
N ARG A 693 75.49 -46.12 47.20
CA ARG A 693 75.04 -46.91 46.04
C ARG A 693 74.08 -46.15 45.12
N THR A 694 74.44 -46.25 43.85
CA THR A 694 73.92 -45.71 42.59
C THR A 694 72.54 -46.27 42.22
N ILE A 695 71.70 -45.44 41.59
CA ILE A 695 70.65 -45.90 40.67
C ILE A 695 70.76 -45.07 39.39
N ASP A 696 70.86 -45.80 38.29
CA ASP A 696 71.16 -45.37 36.93
C ASP A 696 70.10 -44.45 36.31
N PHE A 697 70.60 -43.51 35.50
CA PHE A 697 69.84 -42.69 34.55
C PHE A 697 69.87 -43.41 33.20
N SER A 698 68.72 -43.84 32.68
CA SER A 698 68.57 -44.16 31.26
C SER A 698 67.99 -42.96 30.53
N LEU A 699 68.86 -42.31 29.75
CA LEU A 699 68.50 -41.38 28.69
C LEU A 699 67.74 -42.13 27.60
N ASN A 700 66.58 -41.61 27.20
CA ASN A 700 66.03 -41.89 25.88
C ASN A 700 65.55 -40.59 25.24
N VAL A 701 66.45 -40.01 24.44
CA VAL A 701 66.15 -38.97 23.45
C VAL A 701 65.62 -39.69 22.22
N SER A 702 64.36 -39.45 21.85
CA SER A 702 63.93 -39.66 20.47
C SER A 702 62.58 -39.00 20.17
N ARG A 703 62.54 -38.42 18.96
CA ARG A 703 61.38 -38.04 18.12
C ARG A 703 60.71 -36.69 18.38
N ILE A 704 61.28 -35.67 17.73
CA ILE A 704 60.48 -34.72 16.95
C ILE A 704 60.47 -35.24 15.50
N THR A 705 59.30 -35.61 15.01
CA THR A 705 59.00 -35.72 13.58
C THR A 705 57.58 -35.24 13.34
N ASN A 706 57.49 -34.16 12.55
CA ASN A 706 56.49 -33.89 11.53
C ASN A 706 55.03 -34.29 11.79
N LEU A 707 54.16 -33.28 11.86
CA LEU A 707 52.78 -33.42 11.41
C LEU A 707 52.43 -32.21 10.53
N GLU A 708 52.32 -32.51 9.24
CA GLU A 708 51.90 -31.67 8.13
C GLU A 708 50.49 -31.10 8.36
N LEU A 709 50.31 -29.83 7.99
CA LEU A 709 48.99 -29.28 7.70
C LEU A 709 48.53 -29.80 6.33
N SER A 710 47.46 -30.59 6.31
CA SER A 710 46.62 -30.79 5.13
C SER A 710 45.49 -29.76 5.12
N PRO A 711 45.22 -29.05 4.00
CA PRO A 711 44.04 -28.22 3.85
C PRO A 711 42.87 -29.07 3.34
N SER A 712 41.79 -29.17 4.11
CA SER A 712 40.52 -29.72 3.63
C SER A 712 39.77 -28.67 2.81
N GLN A 713 39.58 -28.97 1.53
CA GLN A 713 38.55 -28.36 0.68
C GLN A 713 37.16 -28.69 1.25
N SER A 714 36.29 -27.68 1.32
CA SER A 714 34.85 -27.89 1.45
C SER A 714 34.15 -27.25 0.26
N ASP A 715 33.61 -28.10 -0.61
CA ASP A 715 32.63 -27.77 -1.63
C ASP A 715 31.36 -27.22 -0.97
N GLY A 716 30.93 -26.03 -1.41
CA GLY A 716 29.64 -25.44 -1.10
C GLY A 716 28.68 -25.65 -2.27
N LEU A 717 27.72 -26.55 -2.10
CA LEU A 717 26.54 -26.69 -2.95
C LEU A 717 25.62 -25.47 -2.77
N GLN A 718 25.25 -24.85 -3.89
CA GLN A 718 24.15 -23.90 -3.99
C GLN A 718 22.81 -24.63 -4.02
N GLN A 719 21.89 -24.23 -3.15
CA GLN A 719 20.46 -24.10 -3.44
C GLN A 719 19.87 -22.98 -2.59
#